data_AF-F4C0W7-F1
#
_entry.id   AF-F4C0W7-F1
#
_cell.length_a   1.000
_cell.length_b   1.000
_cell.length_c   1.000
_cell.angle_alpha   90.00
_cell.angle_beta   90.00
_cell.angle_gamma   90.00
#
_symmetry.space_group_name_H-M   'P 1'
#
loop_
_entity.id
_entity.type
_entity.pdbx_description
1 polymer ?
#
loop_
_entity_poly.entity_id
_entity_poly.type
_entity_poly.pdbx_seq_one_letter_code
_entity_poly.pdbx_strand_id
1 'polypeptide(L)'
;MQSFLKKESLRHTPLKPDLQGYLDVSKNDLTPAAMHYNAHNYRQIDEKWYDDFLERAAGLPDNEEIKQESLRLWDLGVKWGYFPIESAEDIANGKAVALAMAKARHLLRVERPILEFALMQEELEESSDAIDLENSILKNLYLTCSDESVEINYHPFPLLKPDHVLAEEIFEQLGAAQLKIGGESLHGRIYTRGSDLVLIANDSISPLTVDALAAEIAKLKITDHGSVLEKPLPRRIVGDILRKQSFPGFRNLRSVVRHPFFDSKGRIYRSIGYNKEYQVYISNSRTFKLKDPEEAASHLMDEVLFMGDDQVLGWPFVSEADQANALAMAMTPFLRPTIETAPAFLLMRQSAAGTGTTLLATSLMKIAFGQDVERFIGTMPDDEGELEKTLFSYARDGSPLIFFDNVRRKLNSKALESFMTSKDKTQRAFFTQSISGYPNVATVVITGNKGDITANTDMKRRVCPITLDARVEEPWLRAGNFRHDAAKGDAIDKWVLDHQTELIRDILSMASGWNEAGNPEMYRGPNLGKFEEWSYVIGNILGFVGIKNFLGNLSAFYQDADPDRYALTEMFILLAEEIGEGKSKTMVAREIYDLLKGARDNTALPINVLKALDSDNANALGKVLQGLAYGEIANGMKLIREKDQSKNAFAYRIVKA
;
A
#
# COMPACT_ATOMS: atom_id res chain seq x y z
N MET A 1 -30.50 26.26 -29.10
CA MET A 1 -31.32 26.74 -27.96
C MET A 1 -31.38 28.26 -27.79
N GLN A 2 -30.29 28.99 -27.50
CA GLN A 2 -30.34 30.46 -27.31
C GLN A 2 -30.88 31.27 -28.51
N SER A 3 -30.63 30.80 -29.75
CA SER A 3 -31.21 31.39 -30.97
C SER A 3 -32.72 31.14 -31.12
N PHE A 4 -33.27 30.12 -30.46
CA PHE A 4 -34.68 29.73 -30.53
C PHE A 4 -35.48 30.46 -29.44
N LEU A 5 -34.93 30.55 -28.22
CA LEU A 5 -35.47 31.35 -27.11
C LEU A 5 -35.46 32.86 -27.39
N LYS A 6 -34.57 33.35 -28.27
CA LYS A 6 -34.60 34.75 -28.75
C LYS A 6 -35.71 35.05 -29.76
N LYS A 7 -36.31 34.03 -30.39
CA LYS A 7 -37.31 34.20 -31.47
C LYS A 7 -38.74 34.24 -30.96
N GLU A 8 -39.04 33.63 -29.81
CA GLU A 8 -40.34 33.78 -29.15
C GLU A 8 -40.23 34.76 -27.99
N SER A 9 -40.65 35.99 -28.25
CA SER A 9 -40.90 36.97 -27.20
C SER A 9 -42.09 36.51 -26.33
N LEU A 10 -41.84 35.75 -25.28
CA LEU A 10 -42.76 35.55 -24.15
C LEU A 10 -42.85 36.83 -23.30
N ARG A 11 -43.14 37.97 -23.92
CA ARG A 11 -43.52 39.20 -23.22
C ARG A 11 -45.04 39.38 -23.38
N HIS A 12 -45.71 39.36 -22.24
CA HIS A 12 -47.13 39.68 -22.03
C HIS A 12 -48.15 38.62 -22.47
N THR A 13 -48.65 37.86 -21.49
CA THR A 13 -50.01 37.34 -21.52
C THR A 13 -50.78 38.03 -20.38
N PRO A 14 -51.74 38.92 -20.65
CA PRO A 14 -52.45 39.63 -19.57
C PRO A 14 -53.30 38.64 -18.76
N LEU A 15 -53.38 38.89 -17.44
CA LEU A 15 -54.28 38.18 -16.53
C LEU A 15 -55.74 38.40 -16.98
N LYS A 16 -56.59 37.39 -16.77
CA LYS A 16 -58.03 37.51 -17.06
C LYS A 16 -58.66 38.63 -16.20
N PRO A 17 -59.63 39.41 -16.73
CA PRO A 17 -60.20 40.59 -16.07
C PRO A 17 -60.77 40.32 -14.66
N ASP A 18 -61.17 39.07 -14.41
CA ASP A 18 -61.80 38.57 -13.20
C ASP A 18 -60.86 38.55 -11.98
N LEU A 19 -59.54 38.73 -12.17
CA LEU A 19 -58.54 38.79 -11.10
C LEU A 19 -58.01 40.21 -10.81
N GLN A 20 -58.34 41.21 -11.63
CA GLN A 20 -57.88 42.60 -11.40
C GLN A 20 -58.51 43.26 -10.17
N GLY A 21 -59.67 42.78 -9.71
CA GLY A 21 -60.38 43.35 -8.55
C GLY A 21 -59.77 43.03 -7.19
N TYR A 22 -58.81 42.08 -7.11
CA TYR A 22 -58.21 41.65 -5.84
C TYR A 22 -56.89 42.36 -5.48
N LEU A 23 -56.37 43.24 -6.36
CA LEU A 23 -55.02 43.83 -6.22
C LEU A 23 -55.00 45.35 -5.96
N ASP A 24 -56.15 45.99 -5.70
CA ASP A 24 -56.15 47.43 -5.40
C ASP A 24 -55.99 47.67 -3.89
N VAL A 25 -54.73 47.61 -3.43
CA VAL A 25 -54.33 48.12 -2.11
C VAL A 25 -53.40 49.30 -2.32
N SER A 26 -53.97 50.40 -2.83
CA SER A 26 -53.30 51.70 -2.78
C SER A 26 -52.99 52.08 -1.31
N LYS A 27 -51.71 52.39 -1.05
CA LYS A 27 -51.09 52.89 0.20
C LYS A 27 -50.54 51.83 1.15
N ASN A 28 -49.27 51.46 0.97
CA ASN A 28 -48.18 51.86 1.88
C ASN A 28 -46.83 51.32 1.36
N ASP A 29 -45.78 52.10 1.60
CA ASP A 29 -44.39 51.82 1.20
C ASP A 29 -43.89 50.46 1.71
N LEU A 30 -43.45 49.59 0.79
CA LEU A 30 -42.58 48.45 1.09
C LEU A 30 -41.26 48.60 0.32
N THR A 31 -40.16 48.60 1.08
CA THR A 31 -38.78 48.77 0.62
C THR A 31 -38.24 47.53 -0.12
N PRO A 32 -37.14 47.65 -0.91
CA PRO A 32 -36.63 46.63 -1.85
C PRO A 32 -36.01 45.35 -1.24
N ALA A 33 -36.59 44.77 -0.19
CA ALA A 33 -36.02 43.63 0.52
C ALA A 33 -36.98 42.43 0.61
N ALA A 34 -37.17 41.67 -0.48
CA ALA A 34 -37.75 40.32 -0.49
C ALA A 34 -37.78 39.82 -1.96
N MET A 35 -37.46 38.60 -2.39
CA MET A 35 -37.09 37.32 -1.78
C MET A 35 -36.37 36.50 -2.87
N HIS A 36 -35.11 36.11 -2.66
CA HIS A 36 -34.44 35.06 -3.44
C HIS A 36 -34.59 33.74 -2.69
N TYR A 37 -35.48 32.85 -3.14
CA TYR A 37 -35.68 31.54 -2.52
C TYR A 37 -35.14 30.41 -3.42
N ASN A 38 -34.10 29.72 -2.94
CA ASN A 38 -33.52 28.53 -3.57
C ASN A 38 -34.20 27.26 -3.05
N ALA A 39 -34.63 26.38 -3.96
CA ALA A 39 -35.39 25.16 -3.69
C ALA A 39 -34.56 24.00 -3.07
N HIS A 40 -33.68 24.27 -2.10
CA HIS A 40 -32.75 23.27 -1.56
C HIS A 40 -33.15 22.63 -0.22
N ASN A 41 -34.21 23.08 0.46
CA ASN A 41 -34.51 22.65 1.83
C ASN A 41 -35.92 22.05 2.00
N TYR A 42 -36.30 20.97 1.30
CA TYR A 42 -37.56 20.28 1.62
C TYR A 42 -37.49 18.76 1.40
N ARG A 43 -36.93 18.03 2.36
CA ARG A 43 -37.15 16.58 2.53
C ARG A 43 -37.17 16.23 4.03
N GLN A 44 -38.33 16.36 4.66
CA GLN A 44 -38.88 15.50 5.73
C GLN A 44 -40.00 16.26 6.46
N ILE A 45 -41.24 15.79 6.31
CA ILE A 45 -42.40 16.27 7.09
C ILE A 45 -43.22 15.04 7.45
N ASP A 46 -43.44 14.89 8.76
CA ASP A 46 -44.11 13.77 9.45
C ASP A 46 -45.63 14.00 9.57
N GLU A 47 -46.43 12.93 9.64
CA GLU A 47 -47.90 12.93 9.66
C GLU A 47 -48.48 13.76 10.81
N LYS A 48 -47.78 13.85 11.94
CA LYS A 48 -48.17 14.65 13.11
C LYS A 48 -48.29 16.16 12.80
N TRP A 49 -47.59 16.66 11.78
CA TRP A 49 -47.67 18.07 11.37
C TRP A 49 -48.95 18.39 10.59
N TYR A 50 -49.49 17.41 9.87
CA TYR A 50 -50.69 17.55 9.07
C TYR A 50 -51.95 17.66 9.95
N ASP A 51 -52.02 16.87 11.00
CA ASP A 51 -53.12 16.92 11.98
C ASP A 51 -53.14 18.28 12.73
N ASP A 52 -51.96 18.81 13.09
CA ASP A 52 -51.79 20.11 13.73
C ASP A 52 -52.19 21.29 12.80
N PHE A 53 -51.97 21.14 11.49
CA PHE A 53 -52.40 22.09 10.47
C PHE A 53 -53.92 22.09 10.27
N LEU A 54 -54.55 20.90 10.25
CA LEU A 54 -56.02 20.78 10.12
C LEU A 54 -56.76 21.36 11.32
N GLU A 55 -56.22 21.20 12.54
CA GLU A 55 -56.78 21.79 13.76
C GLU A 55 -56.73 23.33 13.74
N ARG A 56 -55.63 23.91 13.24
CA ARG A 56 -55.46 25.38 13.12
C ARG A 56 -56.27 25.97 11.97
N ALA A 57 -56.40 25.24 10.86
CA ALA A 57 -57.18 25.67 9.71
C ALA A 57 -58.70 25.66 9.98
N ALA A 58 -59.18 24.84 10.92
CA ALA A 58 -60.59 24.75 11.29
C ALA A 58 -61.12 26.01 12.02
N GLY A 59 -60.25 26.88 12.51
CA GLY A 59 -60.62 28.11 13.25
C GLY A 59 -60.67 29.40 12.41
N LEU A 60 -60.42 29.34 11.10
CA LEU A 60 -60.34 30.54 10.25
C LEU A 60 -61.65 30.78 9.46
N PRO A 61 -62.19 32.03 9.40
CA PRO A 61 -63.60 32.23 9.06
C PRO A 61 -64.00 32.09 7.58
N ASP A 62 -63.08 31.92 6.63
CA ASP A 62 -63.42 31.79 5.21
C ASP A 62 -62.31 31.03 4.47
N ASN A 63 -62.39 29.69 4.38
CA ASN A 63 -61.40 28.95 3.60
C ASN A 63 -61.73 27.53 3.15
N GLU A 64 -63.00 27.21 2.94
CA GLU A 64 -63.37 25.86 2.47
C GLU A 64 -62.69 25.53 1.12
N GLU A 65 -62.49 26.51 0.24
CA GLU A 65 -61.85 26.31 -1.08
C GLU A 65 -60.34 26.03 -1.00
N ILE A 66 -59.58 26.72 -0.13
CA ILE A 66 -58.14 26.47 0.05
C ILE A 66 -57.92 25.13 0.77
N LYS A 67 -58.81 24.78 1.70
CA LYS A 67 -58.78 23.49 2.39
C LYS A 67 -58.99 22.34 1.40
N GLN A 68 -59.97 22.44 0.50
CA GLN A 68 -60.26 21.43 -0.51
C GLN A 68 -59.13 21.30 -1.55
N GLU A 69 -58.54 22.40 -2.01
CA GLU A 69 -57.44 22.35 -2.97
C GLU A 69 -56.13 21.85 -2.35
N SER A 70 -55.87 22.17 -1.07
CA SER A 70 -54.72 21.62 -0.33
C SER A 70 -54.84 20.11 -0.10
N LEU A 71 -56.06 19.63 0.24
CA LEU A 71 -56.39 18.20 0.34
C LEU A 71 -56.18 17.47 -0.99
N ARG A 72 -56.66 18.07 -2.10
CA ARG A 72 -56.48 17.51 -3.45
C ARG A 72 -55.02 17.44 -3.88
N LEU A 73 -54.20 18.44 -3.55
CA LEU A 73 -52.78 18.47 -3.86
C LEU A 73 -51.99 17.45 -3.02
N TRP A 74 -52.39 17.21 -1.77
CA TRP A 74 -51.84 16.16 -0.91
C TRP A 74 -52.07 14.75 -1.48
N ASP A 75 -53.30 14.46 -1.94
CA ASP A 75 -53.65 13.18 -2.59
C ASP A 75 -52.86 12.91 -3.89
N LEU A 76 -52.35 13.97 -4.54
CA LEU A 76 -51.48 13.89 -5.71
C LEU A 76 -49.98 13.69 -5.36
N GLY A 77 -49.66 13.37 -4.10
CA GLY A 77 -48.32 13.00 -3.64
C GLY A 77 -47.37 14.18 -3.43
N VAL A 78 -47.92 15.39 -3.25
CA VAL A 78 -47.15 16.63 -3.14
C VAL A 78 -46.87 16.93 -1.66
N LYS A 79 -45.67 16.61 -1.15
CA LYS A 79 -45.24 16.95 0.22
C LYS A 79 -44.41 18.24 0.22
N TRP A 80 -44.89 19.32 0.83
CA TRP A 80 -44.13 20.58 1.01
C TRP A 80 -44.26 21.17 2.41
N GLY A 81 -43.27 21.99 2.78
CA GLY A 81 -43.13 22.63 4.08
C GLY A 81 -43.75 24.01 4.21
N TYR A 82 -43.79 24.41 5.48
CA TYR A 82 -44.51 25.54 6.06
C TYR A 82 -44.26 26.89 5.38
N PHE A 83 -45.35 27.58 5.02
CA PHE A 83 -45.41 29.03 4.86
C PHE A 83 -46.13 29.60 6.10
N PRO A 84 -45.50 30.47 6.91
CA PRO A 84 -46.23 31.14 7.98
C PRO A 84 -47.30 32.03 7.36
N ILE A 85 -48.57 31.76 7.68
CA ILE A 85 -49.70 32.60 7.30
C ILE A 85 -50.02 33.46 8.50
N GLU A 86 -49.60 34.72 8.47
CA GLU A 86 -49.82 35.67 9.57
C GLU A 86 -50.72 36.84 9.13
N SER A 87 -51.00 36.98 7.83
CA SER A 87 -51.85 38.02 7.26
C SER A 87 -52.70 37.56 6.06
N ALA A 88 -53.70 38.36 5.68
CA ALA A 88 -54.51 38.14 4.48
C ALA A 88 -53.68 38.25 3.18
N GLU A 89 -52.57 38.98 3.22
CA GLU A 89 -51.62 39.16 2.11
C GLU A 89 -50.81 37.88 1.85
N ASP A 90 -50.47 37.15 2.91
CA ASP A 90 -49.79 35.84 2.82
C ASP A 90 -50.67 34.77 2.16
N ILE A 91 -52.00 34.86 2.34
CA ILE A 91 -52.99 33.97 1.72
C ILE A 91 -53.06 34.24 0.20
N ALA A 92 -53.04 35.51 -0.22
CA ALA A 92 -53.02 35.89 -1.63
C ALA A 92 -51.71 35.46 -2.32
N ASN A 93 -50.57 35.62 -1.63
CA ASN A 93 -49.27 35.17 -2.12
C ASN A 93 -49.18 33.63 -2.22
N GLY A 94 -49.77 32.89 -1.27
CA GLY A 94 -49.89 31.43 -1.35
C GLY A 94 -50.68 30.96 -2.58
N LYS A 95 -51.79 31.64 -2.92
CA LYS A 95 -52.57 31.37 -4.13
C LYS A 95 -51.80 31.70 -5.42
N ALA A 96 -51.06 32.81 -5.43
CA ALA A 96 -50.23 33.21 -6.58
C ALA A 96 -49.09 32.22 -6.85
N VAL A 97 -48.42 31.74 -5.80
CA VAL A 97 -47.34 30.74 -5.90
C VAL A 97 -47.89 29.40 -6.37
N ALA A 98 -49.03 28.94 -5.85
CA ALA A 98 -49.68 27.70 -6.27
C ALA A 98 -50.10 27.74 -7.76
N LEU A 99 -50.67 28.86 -8.21
CA LEU A 99 -51.09 29.06 -9.60
C LEU A 99 -49.88 29.16 -10.56
N ALA A 100 -48.81 29.83 -10.14
CA ALA A 100 -47.56 29.92 -10.90
C ALA A 100 -46.87 28.56 -11.05
N MET A 101 -46.86 27.74 -9.99
CA MET A 101 -46.30 26.39 -10.03
C MET A 101 -47.14 25.42 -10.88
N ALA A 102 -48.48 25.54 -10.86
CA ALA A 102 -49.36 24.77 -11.75
C ALA A 102 -49.13 25.12 -13.24
N LYS A 103 -48.91 26.40 -13.55
CA LYS A 103 -48.57 26.87 -14.91
C LYS A 103 -47.18 26.43 -15.35
N ALA A 104 -46.17 26.49 -14.47
CA ALA A 104 -44.82 26.01 -14.76
C ALA A 104 -44.82 24.50 -15.06
N ARG A 105 -45.59 23.70 -14.31
CA ARG A 105 -45.73 22.25 -14.57
C ARG A 105 -46.52 21.93 -15.84
N HIS A 106 -47.46 22.80 -16.24
CA HIS A 106 -48.15 22.68 -17.53
C HIS A 106 -47.20 22.96 -18.70
N LEU A 107 -46.37 24.00 -18.61
CA LEU A 107 -45.34 24.32 -19.61
C LEU A 107 -44.29 23.20 -19.72
N LEU A 108 -43.83 22.64 -18.59
CA LEU A 108 -42.92 21.48 -18.58
C LEU A 108 -43.54 20.23 -19.22
N ARG A 109 -44.86 20.04 -19.13
CA ARG A 109 -45.57 18.95 -19.84
C ARG A 109 -45.73 19.21 -21.34
N VAL A 110 -45.72 20.47 -21.78
CA VAL A 110 -45.85 20.88 -23.19
C VAL A 110 -44.49 21.01 -23.88
N GLU A 111 -43.40 21.28 -23.15
CA GLU A 111 -42.03 21.35 -23.66
C GLU A 111 -41.29 20.00 -23.63
N ARG A 112 -41.76 19.02 -22.85
CA ARG A 112 -41.23 17.65 -22.84
C ARG A 112 -41.11 17.02 -24.24
N PRO A 113 -42.09 17.17 -25.16
CA PRO A 113 -41.97 16.68 -26.54
C PRO A 113 -40.90 17.41 -27.37
N ILE A 114 -40.55 18.66 -27.03
CA ILE A 114 -39.53 19.46 -27.71
C ILE A 114 -38.13 19.08 -27.22
N LEU A 115 -37.99 18.80 -25.92
CA LEU A 115 -36.80 18.19 -25.32
C LEU A 115 -36.57 16.76 -25.84
N GLU A 116 -37.62 15.94 -25.91
CA GLU A 116 -37.58 14.60 -26.52
C GLU A 116 -37.21 14.67 -28.03
N PHE A 117 -37.70 15.68 -28.76
CA PHE A 117 -37.33 15.91 -30.17
C PHE A 117 -35.87 16.38 -30.34
N ALA A 118 -35.35 17.20 -29.42
CA ALA A 118 -33.95 17.62 -29.42
C ALA A 118 -33.00 16.47 -29.05
N LEU A 119 -33.37 15.65 -28.06
CA LEU A 119 -32.65 14.43 -27.66
C LEU A 119 -32.63 13.38 -28.78
N MET A 120 -33.71 13.27 -29.56
CA MET A 120 -33.77 12.42 -30.78
C MET A 120 -32.82 12.87 -31.90
N GLN A 121 -32.42 14.16 -31.96
CA GLN A 121 -31.54 14.69 -33.01
C GLN A 121 -30.05 14.65 -32.62
N GLU A 122 -29.71 14.51 -31.34
CA GLU A 122 -28.33 14.49 -30.81
C GLU A 122 -27.82 13.10 -30.38
N GLU A 123 -28.56 12.01 -30.68
CA GLU A 123 -28.21 10.61 -30.30
C GLU A 123 -27.82 10.44 -28.82
N LEU A 124 -28.48 11.15 -27.90
CA LEU A 124 -28.34 10.91 -26.47
C LEU A 124 -29.32 9.79 -26.06
N GLU A 125 -28.80 8.58 -25.82
CA GLU A 125 -29.59 7.48 -25.25
C GLU A 125 -30.20 7.89 -23.89
N GLU A 126 -31.35 7.29 -23.53
CA GLU A 126 -32.02 7.46 -22.23
C GLU A 126 -31.09 7.08 -21.05
N SER A 127 -30.19 7.99 -20.68
CA SER A 127 -29.20 7.84 -19.61
C SER A 127 -29.42 8.92 -18.55
N SER A 128 -28.69 8.81 -17.42
CA SER A 128 -28.70 9.82 -16.36
C SER A 128 -28.37 11.23 -16.84
N ASP A 129 -27.76 11.38 -18.01
CA ASP A 129 -27.39 12.67 -18.60
C ASP A 129 -28.61 13.49 -19.04
N ALA A 130 -29.68 12.83 -19.54
CA ALA A 130 -30.94 13.50 -19.88
C ALA A 130 -31.65 14.02 -18.62
N ILE A 131 -31.63 13.22 -17.55
CA ILE A 131 -32.19 13.59 -16.23
C ILE A 131 -31.36 14.72 -15.59
N ASP A 132 -30.03 14.67 -15.70
CA ASP A 132 -29.15 15.71 -15.15
C ASP A 132 -29.28 17.04 -15.94
N LEU A 133 -29.50 16.98 -17.27
CA LEU A 133 -29.78 18.15 -18.11
C LEU A 133 -31.15 18.76 -17.78
N GLU A 134 -32.20 17.95 -17.68
CA GLU A 134 -33.55 18.37 -17.27
C GLU A 134 -33.51 19.05 -15.89
N ASN A 135 -32.82 18.43 -14.92
CA ASN A 135 -32.62 19.00 -13.59
C ASN A 135 -31.80 20.29 -13.59
N SER A 136 -30.82 20.44 -14.49
CA SER A 136 -30.01 21.65 -14.64
C SER A 136 -30.81 22.82 -15.23
N ILE A 137 -31.68 22.55 -16.20
CA ILE A 137 -32.59 23.56 -16.76
C ILE A 137 -33.59 24.03 -15.70
N LEU A 138 -34.18 23.10 -14.95
CA LEU A 138 -35.13 23.40 -13.87
C LEU A 138 -34.51 24.24 -12.74
N LYS A 139 -33.24 24.02 -12.41
CA LYS A 139 -32.53 24.79 -11.37
C LYS A 139 -32.24 26.24 -11.74
N ASN A 140 -32.28 26.59 -13.03
CA ASN A 140 -31.94 27.93 -13.53
C ASN A 140 -33.17 28.76 -13.91
N LEU A 141 -34.37 28.21 -13.73
CA LEU A 141 -35.64 28.92 -13.81
C LEU A 141 -35.95 29.56 -12.45
N TYR A 142 -36.24 30.86 -12.45
CA TYR A 142 -36.72 31.58 -11.29
C TYR A 142 -37.92 32.44 -11.66
N LEU A 143 -38.75 32.73 -10.66
CA LEU A 143 -39.95 33.54 -10.83
C LEU A 143 -39.69 34.92 -10.25
N THR A 144 -40.05 35.95 -10.99
CA THR A 144 -40.22 37.31 -10.45
C THR A 144 -41.69 37.65 -10.44
N CYS A 145 -42.18 38.00 -9.26
CA CYS A 145 -43.56 38.41 -9.04
C CYS A 145 -43.56 39.93 -8.84
N SER A 146 -44.38 40.64 -9.60
CA SER A 146 -44.77 42.02 -9.32
C SER A 146 -46.26 42.07 -8.99
N ASP A 147 -46.71 43.22 -8.49
CA ASP A 147 -48.11 43.47 -8.13
C ASP A 147 -49.08 43.22 -9.31
N GLU A 148 -48.59 43.21 -10.56
CA GLU A 148 -49.41 43.07 -11.76
C GLU A 148 -49.06 41.85 -12.64
N SER A 149 -47.97 41.11 -12.36
CA SER A 149 -47.55 39.98 -13.21
C SER A 149 -46.60 38.99 -12.54
N VAL A 150 -46.66 37.73 -12.96
CA VAL A 150 -45.65 36.70 -12.64
C VAL A 150 -44.84 36.43 -13.91
N GLU A 151 -43.57 36.78 -13.91
CA GLU A 151 -42.63 36.49 -15.00
C GLU A 151 -41.76 35.28 -14.66
N ILE A 152 -41.68 34.32 -15.59
CA ILE A 152 -40.73 33.21 -15.52
C ILE A 152 -39.45 33.65 -16.20
N ASN A 153 -38.39 33.83 -15.42
CA ASN A 153 -37.09 34.24 -15.90
C ASN A 153 -36.12 33.06 -15.89
N TYR A 154 -35.31 32.97 -16.93
CA TYR A 154 -34.21 32.02 -17.01
C TYR A 154 -32.91 32.79 -16.78
N HIS A 155 -32.17 32.46 -15.74
CA HIS A 155 -30.86 33.06 -15.53
C HIS A 155 -29.88 32.27 -16.41
N PRO A 156 -29.24 32.88 -17.42
CA PRO A 156 -28.18 32.23 -18.16
C PRO A 156 -26.92 32.26 -17.29
N PHE A 157 -26.90 31.46 -16.22
CA PHE A 157 -25.62 30.95 -15.76
C PHE A 157 -25.07 30.06 -16.90
N PRO A 158 -23.75 30.04 -17.13
CA PRO A 158 -23.18 29.07 -18.06
C PRO A 158 -23.73 27.70 -17.66
N LEU A 159 -24.30 26.98 -18.62
CA LEU A 159 -24.78 25.60 -18.42
C LEU A 159 -23.73 24.90 -17.56
N LEU A 160 -24.08 24.58 -16.31
CA LEU A 160 -23.21 23.78 -15.46
C LEU A 160 -22.92 22.51 -16.26
N LYS A 161 -21.65 22.34 -16.64
CA LYS A 161 -21.20 21.15 -17.37
C LYS A 161 -21.74 19.91 -16.63
N PRO A 162 -22.17 18.85 -17.33
CA PRO A 162 -22.55 17.60 -16.67
C PRO A 162 -21.46 17.21 -15.67
N ASP A 163 -21.85 16.71 -14.50
CA ASP A 163 -20.91 16.44 -13.40
C ASP A 163 -19.70 15.60 -13.85
N HIS A 164 -19.89 14.70 -14.82
CA HIS A 164 -18.82 13.89 -15.42
C HIS A 164 -17.82 14.73 -16.25
N VAL A 165 -18.29 15.68 -17.06
CA VAL A 165 -17.43 16.58 -17.85
C VAL A 165 -16.66 17.51 -16.92
N LEU A 166 -17.34 18.06 -15.91
CA LEU A 166 -16.70 18.93 -14.92
C LEU A 166 -15.64 18.15 -14.11
N ALA A 167 -15.92 16.90 -13.76
CA ALA A 167 -14.94 16.02 -13.10
C ALA A 167 -13.69 15.78 -13.97
N GLU A 168 -13.86 15.57 -15.28
CA GLU A 168 -12.74 15.33 -16.21
C GLU A 168 -11.86 16.57 -16.40
N GLU A 169 -12.45 17.73 -16.62
CA GLU A 169 -11.67 18.96 -16.78
C GLU A 169 -10.93 19.35 -15.50
N ILE A 170 -11.58 19.21 -14.34
CA ILE A 170 -10.93 19.45 -13.05
C ILE A 170 -9.79 18.46 -12.84
N PHE A 171 -10.01 17.20 -13.20
CA PHE A 171 -9.01 16.15 -13.12
C PHE A 171 -7.78 16.47 -14.00
N GLU A 172 -8.00 16.89 -15.25
CA GLU A 172 -6.92 17.31 -16.17
C GLU A 172 -6.17 18.54 -15.65
N GLN A 173 -6.90 19.53 -15.13
CA GLN A 173 -6.32 20.75 -14.58
C GLN A 173 -5.49 20.47 -13.31
N LEU A 174 -5.94 19.55 -12.44
CA LEU A 174 -5.20 19.09 -11.27
C LEU A 174 -3.86 18.45 -11.68
N GLY A 175 -3.90 17.52 -12.65
CA GLY A 175 -2.69 16.89 -13.18
C GLY A 175 -1.76 17.90 -13.84
N ALA A 176 -2.29 18.81 -14.66
CA ALA A 176 -1.50 19.86 -15.31
C ALA A 176 -0.86 20.83 -14.31
N ALA A 177 -1.57 21.21 -13.25
CA ALA A 177 -1.04 22.05 -12.17
C ALA A 177 0.14 21.35 -11.46
N GLN A 178 0.01 20.05 -11.17
CA GLN A 178 1.09 19.28 -10.57
C GLN A 178 2.34 19.16 -11.47
N LEU A 179 2.16 19.06 -12.79
CA LEU A 179 3.26 19.04 -13.75
C LEU A 179 3.96 20.40 -13.89
N LYS A 180 3.22 21.51 -13.78
CA LYS A 180 3.77 22.88 -13.88
C LYS A 180 4.50 23.34 -12.61
N ILE A 181 4.12 22.87 -11.42
CA ILE A 181 4.69 23.31 -10.12
C ILE A 181 5.94 22.48 -9.78
N GLY A 182 6.95 22.50 -10.65
CA GLY A 182 8.22 21.78 -10.48
C GLY A 182 9.08 22.22 -9.28
N GLY A 183 8.64 23.15 -8.44
CA GLY A 183 9.33 23.61 -7.24
C GLY A 183 8.38 24.22 -6.20
N GLU A 184 8.45 23.72 -4.97
CA GLU A 184 8.17 24.40 -3.69
C GLU A 184 6.82 25.12 -3.47
N SER A 185 5.72 24.68 -4.08
CA SER A 185 4.37 25.08 -3.64
C SER A 185 3.56 23.88 -3.12
N LEU A 186 2.61 24.15 -2.22
CA LEU A 186 1.77 23.23 -1.43
C LEU A 186 1.17 22.03 -2.21
N HIS A 187 1.19 22.07 -3.54
CA HIS A 187 0.64 21.12 -4.50
C HIS A 187 1.55 19.91 -4.83
N GLY A 188 2.75 19.84 -4.25
CA GLY A 188 3.70 18.74 -4.46
C GLY A 188 3.49 17.49 -3.58
N ARG A 189 2.30 17.27 -3.01
CA ARG A 189 2.05 16.20 -2.03
C ARG A 189 1.12 15.09 -2.52
N ILE A 190 0.39 15.27 -3.62
CA ILE A 190 -0.51 14.25 -4.18
C ILE A 190 0.25 13.42 -5.22
N TYR A 191 0.14 12.11 -5.16
CA TYR A 191 0.78 11.20 -6.11
C TYR A 191 -0.14 10.05 -6.47
N THR A 192 0.17 9.35 -7.54
CA THR A 192 -0.44 8.05 -7.84
C THR A 192 0.39 6.96 -7.21
N ARG A 193 -0.24 6.08 -6.42
CA ARG A 193 0.41 4.88 -5.89
C ARG A 193 -0.48 3.68 -6.15
N GLY A 194 -0.03 2.80 -7.03
CA GLY A 194 -0.87 1.70 -7.51
C GLY A 194 -2.10 2.24 -8.24
N SER A 195 -3.29 1.87 -7.74
CA SER A 195 -4.58 2.32 -8.28
C SER A 195 -5.15 3.55 -7.60
N ASP A 196 -4.45 4.15 -6.64
CA ASP A 196 -5.01 5.16 -5.74
C ASP A 196 -4.25 6.48 -5.85
N LEU A 197 -4.96 7.60 -5.68
CA LEU A 197 -4.33 8.87 -5.33
C LEU A 197 -3.98 8.87 -3.85
N VAL A 198 -2.75 9.27 -3.54
CA VAL A 198 -2.23 9.32 -2.17
C VAL A 198 -1.69 10.71 -1.86
N LEU A 199 -1.78 11.10 -0.60
CA LEU A 199 -1.14 12.29 -0.05
C LEU A 199 0.09 11.89 0.77
N ILE A 200 1.18 12.63 0.63
CA ILE A 200 2.29 12.60 1.58
C ILE A 200 2.02 13.62 2.68
N ALA A 201 1.81 13.14 3.91
CA ALA A 201 1.64 13.97 5.09
C ALA A 201 2.45 13.39 6.25
N ASN A 202 3.24 14.23 6.93
CA ASN A 202 4.09 13.82 8.06
C ASN A 202 4.93 12.56 7.75
N ASP A 203 5.62 12.56 6.60
CA ASP A 203 6.46 11.46 6.12
C ASP A 203 5.72 10.12 5.88
N SER A 204 4.40 10.14 5.91
CA SER A 204 3.54 8.97 5.74
C SER A 204 2.73 9.10 4.45
N ILE A 205 2.44 7.95 3.84
CA ILE A 205 1.55 7.84 2.69
C ILE A 205 0.15 7.60 3.22
N SER A 206 -0.83 8.36 2.75
CA SER A 206 -2.24 8.16 3.10
C SER A 206 -3.11 8.21 1.84
N PRO A 207 -4.02 7.23 1.64
CA PRO A 207 -5.01 7.30 0.58
C PRO A 207 -5.80 8.61 0.66
N LEU A 208 -5.99 9.26 -0.49
CA LEU A 208 -6.68 10.54 -0.53
C LEU A 208 -8.19 10.31 -0.32
N THR A 209 -8.74 10.92 0.73
CA THR A 209 -10.18 10.87 0.99
C THR A 209 -10.91 11.92 0.17
N VAL A 210 -12.24 11.76 0.02
CA VAL A 210 -13.09 12.78 -0.63
C VAL A 210 -12.91 14.15 0.02
N ASP A 211 -12.88 14.20 1.35
CA ASP A 211 -12.72 15.46 2.08
C ASP A 211 -11.31 16.06 1.90
N ALA A 212 -10.27 15.21 1.90
CA ALA A 212 -8.90 15.68 1.66
C ALA A 212 -8.74 16.23 0.24
N LEU A 213 -9.23 15.52 -0.78
CA LEU A 213 -9.18 15.99 -2.16
C LEU A 213 -10.01 17.27 -2.34
N ALA A 214 -11.22 17.34 -1.77
CA ALA A 214 -12.04 18.54 -1.82
C ALA A 214 -11.33 19.76 -1.20
N ALA A 215 -10.65 19.56 -0.06
CA ALA A 215 -9.86 20.59 0.58
C ALA A 215 -8.67 21.04 -0.28
N GLU A 216 -7.99 20.12 -0.98
CA GLU A 216 -6.91 20.48 -1.89
C GLU A 216 -7.41 21.21 -3.15
N ILE A 217 -8.53 20.79 -3.72
CA ILE A 217 -9.13 21.48 -4.88
C ILE A 217 -9.58 22.91 -4.51
N ALA A 218 -10.13 23.11 -3.31
CA ALA A 218 -10.51 24.42 -2.82
C ALA A 218 -9.32 25.40 -2.75
N LYS A 219 -8.08 24.91 -2.52
CA LYS A 219 -6.87 25.73 -2.49
C LYS A 219 -6.40 26.16 -3.88
N LEU A 220 -6.68 25.35 -4.91
CA LEU A 220 -6.18 25.59 -6.27
C LEU A 220 -6.85 26.77 -6.98
N LYS A 221 -7.93 27.33 -6.41
CA LYS A 221 -8.73 28.39 -7.04
C LYS A 221 -8.98 28.07 -8.51
N ILE A 222 -9.28 26.80 -8.81
CA ILE A 222 -9.48 26.33 -10.19
C ILE A 222 -10.56 27.19 -10.82
N THR A 223 -10.28 27.65 -12.03
CA THR A 223 -11.16 28.58 -12.73
C THR A 223 -11.58 28.02 -14.07
N ASP A 224 -12.86 28.07 -14.37
CA ASP A 224 -13.40 27.56 -15.64
C ASP A 224 -12.86 28.37 -16.85
N HIS A 225 -12.46 29.64 -16.65
CA HIS A 225 -11.78 30.50 -17.64
C HIS A 225 -11.09 31.73 -16.97
N GLY A 226 -10.51 31.59 -15.78
CA GLY A 226 -9.98 32.73 -14.98
C GLY A 226 -10.91 33.25 -13.87
N SER A 227 -12.11 32.69 -13.71
CA SER A 227 -12.99 32.93 -12.55
C SER A 227 -12.83 31.86 -11.46
N VAL A 228 -12.40 32.25 -10.25
CA VAL A 228 -12.27 31.39 -9.05
C VAL A 228 -13.56 30.61 -8.82
N LEU A 229 -13.49 29.28 -8.62
CA LEU A 229 -14.60 28.50 -8.06
C LEU A 229 -15.02 29.14 -6.72
N GLU A 230 -16.08 29.95 -6.73
CA GLU A 230 -16.58 30.64 -5.53
C GLU A 230 -17.20 29.67 -4.51
N LYS A 231 -17.44 28.41 -4.89
CA LYS A 231 -18.04 27.38 -4.02
C LYS A 231 -17.25 26.06 -4.08
N PRO A 232 -17.12 25.35 -2.93
CA PRO A 232 -16.52 24.01 -2.89
C PRO A 232 -17.23 23.05 -3.84
N LEU A 233 -16.48 22.17 -4.50
CA LEU A 233 -17.05 21.14 -5.37
C LEU A 233 -17.98 20.21 -4.57
N PRO A 234 -19.13 19.80 -5.15
CA PRO A 234 -19.95 18.76 -4.57
C PRO A 234 -19.14 17.49 -4.30
N ARG A 235 -19.29 16.92 -3.10
CA ARG A 235 -18.60 15.67 -2.69
C ARG A 235 -18.78 14.52 -3.67
N ARG A 236 -19.90 14.48 -4.40
CA ARG A 236 -20.18 13.49 -5.46
C ARG A 236 -19.10 13.52 -6.56
N ILE A 237 -18.85 14.70 -7.13
CA ILE A 237 -17.88 14.93 -8.21
C ILE A 237 -16.47 14.55 -7.75
N VAL A 238 -16.10 14.94 -6.53
CA VAL A 238 -14.80 14.58 -5.93
C VAL A 238 -14.68 13.06 -5.72
N GLY A 239 -15.77 12.41 -5.32
CA GLY A 239 -15.85 10.95 -5.23
C GLY A 239 -15.69 10.25 -6.57
N ASP A 240 -16.27 10.81 -7.65
CA ASP A 240 -16.15 10.25 -9.00
C ASP A 240 -14.71 10.38 -9.54
N ILE A 241 -14.00 11.46 -9.22
CA ILE A 241 -12.57 11.60 -9.52
C ILE A 241 -11.78 10.48 -8.85
N LEU A 242 -11.98 10.23 -7.54
CA LEU A 242 -11.26 9.19 -6.80
C LEU A 242 -11.59 7.76 -7.25
N ARG A 243 -12.72 7.55 -7.94
CA ARG A 243 -13.11 6.25 -8.51
C ARG A 243 -12.43 5.95 -9.84
N LYS A 244 -11.76 6.91 -10.47
CA LYS A 244 -10.97 6.66 -11.69
C LYS A 244 -9.87 5.64 -11.35
N GLN A 245 -9.67 4.65 -12.22
CA GLN A 245 -8.64 3.62 -12.05
C GLN A 245 -7.29 4.02 -12.67
N SER A 246 -7.24 5.19 -13.30
CA SER A 246 -6.05 5.76 -13.92
C SER A 246 -6.02 7.25 -13.68
N PHE A 247 -4.85 7.76 -13.33
CA PHE A 247 -4.66 9.17 -13.01
C PHE A 247 -3.58 9.81 -13.90
N PRO A 248 -3.81 9.95 -15.21
CA PRO A 248 -2.87 10.61 -16.09
C PRO A 248 -2.66 12.07 -15.67
N GLY A 249 -1.40 12.51 -15.61
CA GLY A 249 -1.02 13.85 -15.13
C GLY A 249 -0.48 13.87 -13.70
N PHE A 250 -0.76 12.83 -12.89
CA PHE A 250 -0.19 12.69 -11.55
C PHE A 250 1.11 11.89 -11.58
N ARG A 251 2.08 12.27 -10.75
CA ARG A 251 3.37 11.56 -10.67
C ARG A 251 3.19 10.28 -9.84
N ASN A 252 3.80 9.19 -10.29
CA ASN A 252 3.82 7.94 -9.52
C ASN A 252 4.70 8.06 -8.26
N LEU A 253 4.31 7.42 -7.17
CA LEU A 253 5.07 7.36 -5.92
C LEU A 253 5.35 5.92 -5.51
N ARG A 254 6.63 5.56 -5.55
CA ARG A 254 7.15 4.28 -5.12
C ARG A 254 7.42 4.23 -3.63
N SER A 255 8.00 5.27 -3.04
CA SER A 255 8.35 5.29 -1.61
C SER A 255 8.49 6.72 -1.06
N VAL A 256 8.33 6.87 0.25
CA VAL A 256 8.71 8.06 1.00
C VAL A 256 9.84 7.68 1.95
N VAL A 257 10.93 8.43 1.93
CA VAL A 257 12.11 8.17 2.77
C VAL A 257 12.53 9.43 3.53
N ARG A 258 13.11 9.23 4.71
CA ARG A 258 13.54 10.32 5.61
C ARG A 258 15.07 10.49 5.66
N HIS A 259 15.76 9.75 4.82
CA HIS A 259 17.21 9.71 4.73
C HIS A 259 17.61 9.73 3.24
N PRO A 260 18.83 10.19 2.91
CA PRO A 260 19.41 9.94 1.60
C PRO A 260 19.47 8.45 1.29
N PHE A 261 19.48 8.08 0.02
CA PHE A 261 19.55 6.70 -0.44
C PHE A 261 20.59 6.57 -1.55
N PHE A 262 20.96 5.34 -1.90
CA PHE A 262 21.85 5.07 -3.03
C PHE A 262 21.26 4.04 -3.98
N ASP A 263 21.71 4.07 -5.23
CA ASP A 263 21.26 3.14 -6.27
C ASP A 263 22.18 1.93 -6.45
N SER A 264 21.87 1.08 -7.43
CA SER A 264 22.67 -0.12 -7.73
C SER A 264 24.08 0.16 -8.24
N LYS A 265 24.43 1.44 -8.45
CA LYS A 265 25.80 1.88 -8.74
C LYS A 265 26.45 2.58 -7.55
N GLY A 266 25.78 2.71 -6.41
CA GLY A 266 26.28 3.43 -5.24
C GLY A 266 26.17 4.96 -5.37
N ARG A 267 25.46 5.49 -6.37
CA ARG A 267 25.26 6.94 -6.52
C ARG A 267 24.28 7.42 -5.44
N ILE A 268 24.63 8.50 -4.73
CA ILE A 268 23.83 9.02 -3.63
C ILE A 268 22.79 10.05 -4.11
N TYR A 269 21.57 9.89 -3.61
CA TYR A 269 20.44 10.81 -3.78
C TYR A 269 20.04 11.40 -2.43
N ARG A 270 20.20 12.72 -2.28
CA ARG A 270 20.04 13.43 -0.99
C ARG A 270 19.19 14.70 -1.03
N SER A 271 18.74 15.12 -2.20
CA SER A 271 17.94 16.35 -2.36
C SER A 271 16.51 16.15 -1.85
N ILE A 272 16.04 17.01 -0.96
CA ILE A 272 14.64 17.00 -0.50
C ILE A 272 13.70 17.11 -1.70
N GLY A 273 12.59 16.38 -1.65
CA GLY A 273 11.53 16.40 -2.63
C GLY A 273 11.49 15.14 -3.49
N TYR A 274 10.81 15.24 -4.63
CA TYR A 274 10.51 14.11 -5.48
C TYR A 274 11.64 13.79 -6.46
N ASN A 275 12.24 12.61 -6.32
CA ASN A 275 13.14 12.02 -7.29
C ASN A 275 12.34 11.30 -8.38
N LYS A 276 12.42 11.81 -9.62
CA LYS A 276 11.68 11.27 -10.77
C LYS A 276 12.21 9.92 -11.26
N GLU A 277 13.51 9.66 -11.12
CA GLU A 277 14.16 8.44 -11.61
C GLU A 277 13.64 7.20 -10.86
N TYR A 278 13.60 7.28 -9.52
CA TYR A 278 13.16 6.18 -8.66
C TYR A 278 11.73 6.34 -8.12
N GLN A 279 11.07 7.45 -8.44
CA GLN A 279 9.72 7.78 -7.94
C GLN A 279 9.67 7.84 -6.40
N VAL A 280 10.75 8.32 -5.78
CA VAL A 280 10.94 8.39 -4.32
C VAL A 280 10.81 9.83 -3.86
N TYR A 281 10.05 10.08 -2.81
CA TYR A 281 10.01 11.37 -2.14
C TYR A 281 10.93 11.38 -0.92
N ILE A 282 11.96 12.22 -0.93
CA ILE A 282 12.84 12.44 0.22
C ILE A 282 12.22 13.55 1.06
N SER A 283 11.69 13.22 2.23
CA SER A 283 10.97 14.17 3.07
C SER A 283 11.86 14.97 4.02
N ASN A 284 13.06 14.44 4.29
CA ASN A 284 14.06 15.09 5.11
C ASN A 284 15.44 14.86 4.50
N SER A 285 16.26 15.91 4.42
CA SER A 285 17.68 15.78 4.07
C SER A 285 18.54 16.09 5.28
N ARG A 286 19.50 15.21 5.54
CA ARG A 286 20.61 15.50 6.43
C ARG A 286 21.79 15.98 5.59
N THR A 287 22.40 17.08 6.01
CA THR A 287 23.59 17.60 5.35
C THR A 287 24.82 17.15 6.14
N PHE A 288 25.66 16.35 5.51
CA PHE A 288 26.95 15.93 6.03
C PHE A 288 27.94 15.80 4.87
N LYS A 289 29.23 15.90 5.20
CA LYS A 289 30.30 15.54 4.27
C LYS A 289 30.51 14.03 4.38
N LEU A 290 30.64 13.37 3.23
CA LEU A 290 31.05 11.98 3.19
C LEU A 290 32.50 11.88 3.69
N LYS A 291 32.84 10.75 4.28
CA LYS A 291 34.18 10.47 4.79
C LYS A 291 34.81 9.33 3.99
N ASP A 292 36.05 8.99 4.34
CA ASP A 292 36.73 7.84 3.74
C ASP A 292 35.90 6.55 3.96
N PRO A 293 35.73 5.70 2.93
CA PRO A 293 34.89 4.51 3.01
C PRO A 293 35.42 3.45 3.98
N GLU A 294 36.74 3.32 4.17
CA GLU A 294 37.32 2.38 5.14
C GLU A 294 37.12 2.89 6.57
N GLU A 295 37.33 4.18 6.81
CA GLU A 295 37.00 4.84 8.09
C GLU A 295 35.50 4.71 8.43
N ALA A 296 34.63 4.71 7.41
CA ALA A 296 33.19 4.51 7.56
C ALA A 296 32.84 3.10 7.98
N ALA A 297 33.45 2.11 7.33
CA ALA A 297 33.27 0.73 7.71
C ALA A 297 33.78 0.47 9.13
N SER A 298 34.98 0.96 9.49
CA SER A 298 35.55 0.78 10.83
C SER A 298 34.63 1.36 11.92
N HIS A 299 34.14 2.59 11.75
CA HIS A 299 33.27 3.19 12.77
C HIS A 299 31.97 2.39 13.00
N LEU A 300 31.33 1.87 11.94
CA LEU A 300 30.16 0.99 12.07
C LEU A 300 30.50 -0.33 12.77
N MET A 301 31.65 -0.92 12.44
CA MET A 301 32.11 -2.15 13.07
C MET A 301 32.42 -1.96 14.55
N ASP A 302 33.13 -0.90 14.90
CA ASP A 302 33.67 -0.67 16.24
C ASP A 302 32.60 -0.19 17.22
N GLU A 303 31.72 0.72 16.78
CA GLU A 303 30.74 1.36 17.67
C GLU A 303 29.34 0.73 17.61
N VAL A 304 28.95 0.10 16.48
CA VAL A 304 27.63 -0.52 16.36
C VAL A 304 27.69 -2.03 16.53
N LEU A 305 28.65 -2.69 15.88
CA LEU A 305 28.78 -4.14 15.95
C LEU A 305 29.79 -4.65 16.99
N PHE A 306 30.58 -3.74 17.58
CA PHE A 306 31.62 -4.04 18.56
C PHE A 306 32.57 -5.14 18.09
N MET A 307 33.07 -5.05 16.86
CA MET A 307 34.05 -5.99 16.34
C MET A 307 35.39 -5.84 17.09
N GLY A 308 35.74 -6.83 17.91
CA GLY A 308 36.99 -6.89 18.67
C GLY A 308 37.15 -8.23 19.40
N ASP A 309 38.32 -8.44 20.02
CA ASP A 309 38.70 -9.73 20.64
C ASP A 309 37.83 -10.15 21.85
N ASP A 310 37.07 -9.22 22.42
CA ASP A 310 36.26 -9.49 23.61
C ASP A 310 34.76 -9.61 23.27
N GLN A 311 34.37 -10.77 22.74
CA GLN A 311 32.96 -11.12 22.47
C GLN A 311 32.04 -11.00 23.70
N VAL A 312 32.61 -10.89 24.90
CA VAL A 312 31.90 -10.64 26.15
C VAL A 312 31.29 -9.23 26.16
N LEU A 313 31.92 -8.25 25.51
CA LEU A 313 31.50 -6.84 25.52
C LEU A 313 30.58 -6.47 24.33
N GLY A 314 30.52 -7.31 23.29
CA GLY A 314 29.80 -7.07 22.04
C GLY A 314 28.60 -7.98 21.78
N TRP A 315 28.14 -7.98 20.53
CA TRP A 315 27.08 -8.89 20.08
C TRP A 315 27.65 -10.32 19.91
N PRO A 316 26.96 -11.35 20.40
CA PRO A 316 27.49 -12.71 20.39
C PRO A 316 27.22 -13.39 19.04
N PHE A 317 27.77 -12.85 17.95
CA PHE A 317 27.63 -13.43 16.61
C PHE A 317 28.29 -14.81 16.53
N VAL A 318 27.66 -15.74 15.81
CA VAL A 318 28.19 -17.11 15.64
C VAL A 318 29.36 -17.14 14.65
N SER A 319 29.36 -16.27 13.63
CA SER A 319 30.41 -16.20 12.61
C SER A 319 30.60 -14.78 12.06
N GLU A 320 31.73 -14.55 11.37
CA GLU A 320 31.97 -13.31 10.59
C GLU A 320 30.89 -13.06 9.53
N ALA A 321 30.31 -14.14 8.97
CA ALA A 321 29.22 -14.03 8.00
C ALA A 321 27.96 -13.43 8.63
N ASP A 322 27.65 -13.78 9.89
CA ASP A 322 26.51 -13.20 10.62
C ASP A 322 26.69 -11.70 10.85
N GLN A 323 27.93 -11.27 11.10
CA GLN A 323 28.28 -9.86 11.24
C GLN A 323 28.15 -9.09 9.92
N ALA A 324 28.70 -9.64 8.83
CA ALA A 324 28.57 -9.05 7.50
C ALA A 324 27.10 -8.97 7.06
N ASN A 325 26.29 -9.98 7.38
CA ASN A 325 24.85 -9.99 7.12
C ASN A 325 24.11 -8.94 7.98
N ALA A 326 24.57 -8.65 9.20
CA ALA A 326 24.03 -7.56 10.02
C ALA A 326 24.31 -6.17 9.44
N LEU A 327 25.51 -5.93 8.89
CA LEU A 327 25.79 -4.69 8.14
C LEU A 327 24.94 -4.60 6.87
N ALA A 328 24.80 -5.70 6.14
CA ALA A 328 23.89 -5.77 4.99
C ALA A 328 22.46 -5.39 5.37
N MET A 329 21.99 -5.82 6.54
CA MET A 329 20.68 -5.42 7.08
C MET A 329 20.61 -3.91 7.30
N ALA A 330 21.60 -3.31 7.98
CA ALA A 330 21.64 -1.86 8.20
C ALA A 330 21.69 -1.03 6.92
N MET A 331 22.37 -1.52 5.88
CA MET A 331 22.51 -0.85 4.58
C MET A 331 21.26 -0.98 3.70
N THR A 332 20.48 -2.07 3.84
CA THR A 332 19.37 -2.38 2.93
C THR A 332 18.33 -1.26 2.84
N PRO A 333 17.86 -0.62 3.93
CA PRO A 333 16.92 0.50 3.83
C PRO A 333 17.38 1.64 2.90
N PHE A 334 18.68 1.85 2.75
CA PHE A 334 19.28 2.89 1.89
C PHE A 334 19.37 2.48 0.42
N LEU A 335 19.34 1.18 0.12
CA LEU A 335 19.31 0.66 -1.25
C LEU A 335 17.88 0.34 -1.72
N ARG A 336 17.04 -0.13 -0.78
CA ARG A 336 15.71 -0.70 -1.00
C ARG A 336 14.78 0.11 -1.91
N PRO A 337 14.77 1.47 -1.88
CA PRO A 337 13.92 2.26 -2.76
C PRO A 337 14.23 2.08 -4.26
N THR A 338 15.48 1.70 -4.59
CA THR A 338 15.98 1.65 -5.98
C THR A 338 15.93 0.25 -6.60
N ILE A 339 15.83 -0.79 -5.77
CA ILE A 339 15.80 -2.19 -6.20
C ILE A 339 14.39 -2.79 -6.14
N GLU A 340 14.15 -3.82 -6.94
CA GLU A 340 12.82 -4.46 -7.02
C GLU A 340 12.56 -5.40 -5.84
N THR A 341 13.53 -6.25 -5.50
CA THR A 341 13.42 -7.31 -4.50
C THR A 341 14.58 -7.26 -3.52
N ALA A 342 14.33 -7.69 -2.28
CA ALA A 342 15.35 -7.88 -1.24
C ALA A 342 14.96 -9.08 -0.35
N PRO A 343 15.92 -9.85 0.18
CA PRO A 343 15.60 -10.95 1.08
C PRO A 343 15.08 -10.41 2.41
N ALA A 344 14.35 -11.25 3.16
CA ALA A 344 14.10 -10.95 4.58
C ALA A 344 15.37 -11.22 5.39
N PHE A 345 15.58 -10.47 6.47
CA PHE A 345 16.60 -10.77 7.46
C PHE A 345 16.00 -11.66 8.53
N LEU A 346 16.58 -12.83 8.72
CA LEU A 346 16.15 -13.80 9.73
C LEU A 346 17.18 -13.82 10.87
N LEU A 347 16.86 -13.12 11.96
CA LEU A 347 17.68 -13.09 13.15
C LEU A 347 17.26 -14.20 14.10
N MET A 348 18.20 -15.08 14.41
CA MET A 348 17.97 -16.24 15.26
C MET A 348 18.86 -16.19 16.48
N ARG A 349 18.32 -16.59 17.63
CA ARG A 349 19.12 -16.94 18.80
C ARG A 349 19.28 -18.46 18.89
N GLN A 350 20.49 -18.91 19.19
CA GLN A 350 20.82 -20.33 19.39
C GLN A 350 20.52 -20.81 20.82
N SER A 351 20.62 -19.91 21.80
CA SER A 351 20.42 -20.17 23.23
C SER A 351 19.13 -19.53 23.78
N ALA A 352 18.95 -19.59 25.11
CA ALA A 352 17.77 -19.10 25.84
C ALA A 352 17.46 -17.61 25.57
N ALA A 353 16.28 -17.14 26.01
CA ALA A 353 15.83 -15.78 25.71
C ALA A 353 16.84 -14.72 26.21
N GLY A 354 16.78 -13.50 25.69
CA GLY A 354 17.67 -12.42 26.15
C GLY A 354 19.06 -12.35 25.50
N THR A 355 19.31 -13.10 24.42
CA THR A 355 20.56 -13.00 23.62
C THR A 355 20.71 -11.67 22.88
N GLY A 356 19.64 -10.87 22.75
CA GLY A 356 19.68 -9.53 22.16
C GLY A 356 19.31 -9.43 20.68
N THR A 357 18.66 -10.45 20.07
CA THR A 357 18.27 -10.42 18.65
C THR A 357 17.35 -9.24 18.30
N THR A 358 16.31 -9.02 19.11
CA THR A 358 15.39 -7.88 18.94
C THR A 358 16.14 -6.55 19.11
N LEU A 359 17.00 -6.45 20.13
CA LEU A 359 17.78 -5.25 20.40
C LEU A 359 18.74 -4.92 19.25
N LEU A 360 19.44 -5.92 18.69
CA LEU A 360 20.31 -5.77 17.52
C LEU A 360 19.51 -5.30 16.30
N ALA A 361 18.41 -5.97 15.98
CA ALA A 361 17.56 -5.60 14.86
C ALA A 361 17.03 -4.18 14.99
N THR A 362 16.48 -3.82 16.16
CA THR A 362 15.97 -2.48 16.43
C THR A 362 17.07 -1.43 16.35
N SER A 363 18.25 -1.69 16.93
CA SER A 363 19.41 -0.77 16.87
C SER A 363 19.85 -0.51 15.43
N LEU A 364 19.99 -1.55 14.61
CA LEU A 364 20.40 -1.39 13.21
C LEU A 364 19.32 -0.69 12.36
N MET A 365 18.05 -0.98 12.59
CA MET A 365 16.94 -0.30 11.90
C MET A 365 16.78 1.16 12.34
N LYS A 366 17.16 1.51 13.58
CA LYS A 366 17.14 2.89 14.10
C LYS A 366 18.08 3.80 13.30
N ILE A 367 19.12 3.27 12.65
CA ILE A 367 19.99 4.04 11.76
C ILE A 367 19.15 4.69 10.65
N ALA A 368 18.31 3.93 9.96
CA ALA A 368 17.48 4.43 8.86
C ALA A 368 16.21 5.14 9.36
N PHE A 369 15.50 4.53 10.32
CA PHE A 369 14.14 4.96 10.67
C PHE A 369 14.03 5.79 11.96
N GLY A 370 15.12 5.90 12.74
CA GLY A 370 15.12 6.60 14.02
C GLY A 370 14.14 5.96 15.02
N GLN A 371 13.49 6.77 15.86
CA GLN A 371 12.53 6.26 16.84
C GLN A 371 11.28 5.62 16.22
N ASP A 372 10.99 5.86 14.94
CA ASP A 372 9.82 5.31 14.28
C ASP A 372 9.92 3.79 14.05
N VAL A 373 11.09 3.17 14.24
CA VAL A 373 11.25 1.69 14.20
C VAL A 373 10.19 0.99 15.04
N GLU A 374 9.92 1.50 16.24
CA GLU A 374 8.98 0.90 17.20
C GLU A 374 7.56 0.76 16.64
N ARG A 375 7.18 1.58 15.65
CA ARG A 375 5.86 1.51 14.99
C ARG A 375 5.72 0.36 14.01
N PHE A 376 6.84 -0.21 13.55
CA PHE A 376 6.87 -1.29 12.57
C PHE A 376 7.00 -2.67 13.22
N ILE A 377 7.28 -2.72 14.52
CA ILE A 377 7.41 -3.96 15.28
C ILE A 377 6.01 -4.50 15.56
N GLY A 378 5.77 -5.74 15.15
CA GLY A 378 4.50 -6.41 15.35
C GLY A 378 4.63 -7.92 15.43
N THR A 379 3.53 -8.58 15.77
CA THR A 379 3.42 -10.04 15.77
C THR A 379 3.05 -10.51 14.37
N MET A 380 3.68 -11.59 13.91
CA MET A 380 3.29 -12.24 12.65
C MET A 380 1.92 -12.93 12.82
N PRO A 381 0.90 -12.61 12.00
CA PRO A 381 -0.38 -13.30 12.04
C PRO A 381 -0.25 -14.81 11.81
N ASP A 382 -1.00 -15.61 12.58
CA ASP A 382 -0.91 -17.06 12.48
C ASP A 382 -1.59 -17.62 11.23
N ASP A 383 -2.71 -17.03 10.82
CA ASP A 383 -3.44 -17.42 9.62
C ASP A 383 -2.77 -16.86 8.35
N GLU A 384 -2.65 -17.69 7.32
CA GLU A 384 -2.01 -17.32 6.05
C GLU A 384 -2.80 -16.25 5.28
N GLY A 385 -4.14 -16.30 5.35
CA GLY A 385 -5.01 -15.32 4.71
C GLY A 385 -4.97 -13.97 5.43
N GLU A 386 -4.87 -13.97 6.75
CA GLU A 386 -4.65 -12.77 7.55
C GLU A 386 -3.27 -12.16 7.30
N LEU A 387 -2.22 -12.98 7.24
CA LEU A 387 -0.87 -12.55 6.89
C LEU A 387 -0.84 -11.94 5.48
N GLU A 388 -1.50 -12.55 4.50
CA GLU A 388 -1.60 -12.01 3.14
C GLU A 388 -2.25 -10.61 3.12
N LYS A 389 -3.36 -10.42 3.85
CA LYS A 389 -4.05 -9.13 3.96
C LYS A 389 -3.18 -8.09 4.68
N THR A 390 -2.48 -8.52 5.72
CA THR A 390 -1.54 -7.68 6.48
C THR A 390 -0.40 -7.19 5.59
N LEU A 391 0.23 -8.09 4.84
CA LEU A 391 1.29 -7.76 3.88
C LEU A 391 0.79 -6.85 2.75
N PHE A 392 -0.43 -7.06 2.24
CA PHE A 392 -1.04 -6.17 1.27
C PHE A 392 -1.26 -4.75 1.82
N SER A 393 -1.71 -4.65 3.08
CA SER A 393 -1.91 -3.36 3.75
C SER A 393 -0.59 -2.61 3.91
N TYR A 394 0.47 -3.29 4.33
CA TYR A 394 1.81 -2.70 4.38
C TYR A 394 2.29 -2.19 3.02
N ALA A 395 2.08 -2.95 1.94
CA ALA A 395 2.45 -2.50 0.59
C ALA A 395 1.62 -1.30 0.14
N ARG A 396 0.31 -1.31 0.37
CA ARG A 396 -0.60 -0.19 0.05
C ARG A 396 -0.15 1.09 0.74
N ASP A 397 0.07 1.00 2.05
CA ASP A 397 0.45 2.14 2.90
C ASP A 397 1.93 2.52 2.71
N GLY A 398 2.67 1.74 1.91
CA GLY A 398 4.07 1.98 1.56
C GLY A 398 5.03 1.88 2.74
N SER A 399 4.75 0.96 3.66
CA SER A 399 5.60 0.69 4.82
C SER A 399 7.03 0.35 4.38
N PRO A 400 8.05 1.10 4.82
CA PRO A 400 9.44 0.85 4.43
C PRO A 400 10.08 -0.27 5.25
N LEU A 401 9.46 -0.66 6.37
CA LEU A 401 9.89 -1.74 7.26
C LEU A 401 8.70 -2.61 7.65
N ILE A 402 8.91 -3.92 7.68
CA ILE A 402 8.01 -4.89 8.31
C ILE A 402 8.87 -5.68 9.28
N PHE A 403 8.61 -5.56 10.58
CA PHE A 403 9.39 -6.23 11.61
C PHE A 403 8.47 -7.18 12.41
N PHE A 404 8.58 -8.47 12.12
CA PHE A 404 7.94 -9.53 12.90
C PHE A 404 8.85 -9.99 14.04
N ASP A 405 8.52 -9.60 15.27
CA ASP A 405 9.33 -9.94 16.44
C ASP A 405 8.87 -11.23 17.12
N ASN A 406 9.85 -12.00 17.60
CA ASN A 406 9.67 -13.19 18.42
C ASN A 406 8.74 -14.23 17.79
N VAL A 407 8.93 -14.54 16.51
CA VAL A 407 8.20 -15.60 15.81
C VAL A 407 8.57 -16.96 16.44
N ARG A 408 7.56 -17.77 16.76
CA ARG A 408 7.73 -19.07 17.46
C ARG A 408 7.21 -20.26 16.65
N ARG A 409 7.33 -20.16 15.33
CA ARG A 409 6.82 -21.17 14.41
C ARG A 409 7.71 -21.29 13.17
N LYS A 410 7.53 -22.40 12.46
CA LYS A 410 8.16 -22.62 11.16
C LYS A 410 7.72 -21.54 10.17
N LEU A 411 8.68 -20.99 9.43
CA LEU A 411 8.41 -20.04 8.34
C LEU A 411 8.10 -20.83 7.07
N ASN A 412 6.82 -21.20 6.96
CA ASN A 412 6.22 -21.80 5.77
C ASN A 412 5.00 -20.98 5.37
N SER A 413 5.21 -19.91 4.60
CA SER A 413 4.16 -18.96 4.23
C SER A 413 4.32 -18.52 2.79
N LYS A 414 3.44 -19.01 1.91
CA LYS A 414 3.35 -18.64 0.50
C LYS A 414 3.16 -17.15 0.31
N ALA A 415 2.40 -16.51 1.19
CA ALA A 415 2.15 -15.07 1.21
C ALA A 415 3.46 -14.30 1.40
N LEU A 416 4.30 -14.73 2.35
CA LEU A 416 5.60 -14.11 2.59
C LEU A 416 6.60 -14.38 1.46
N GLU A 417 6.69 -15.62 0.95
CA GLU A 417 7.60 -15.94 -0.18
C GLU A 417 7.24 -15.15 -1.45
N SER A 418 5.94 -15.04 -1.74
CA SER A 418 5.43 -14.22 -2.84
C SER A 418 5.72 -12.75 -2.62
N PHE A 419 5.50 -12.24 -1.40
CA PHE A 419 5.76 -10.83 -1.07
C PHE A 419 7.22 -10.45 -1.33
N MET A 420 8.19 -11.22 -0.82
CA MET A 420 9.62 -10.91 -1.00
C MET A 420 10.10 -11.00 -2.45
N THR A 421 9.50 -11.88 -3.26
CA THR A 421 9.92 -12.12 -4.65
C THR A 421 9.15 -11.33 -5.69
N SER A 422 8.24 -10.44 -5.28
CA SER A 422 7.43 -9.62 -6.17
C SER A 422 7.76 -8.15 -6.03
N LYS A 423 7.97 -7.47 -7.18
CA LYS A 423 8.13 -6.02 -7.25
C LYS A 423 6.91 -5.26 -6.72
N ASP A 424 5.72 -5.77 -7.04
CA ASP A 424 4.44 -5.21 -6.66
C ASP A 424 3.60 -6.27 -5.95
N LYS A 425 2.90 -5.90 -4.87
CA LYS A 425 1.94 -6.77 -4.19
C LYS A 425 0.54 -6.47 -4.71
N THR A 426 -0.05 -7.46 -5.37
CA THR A 426 -1.39 -7.36 -5.96
C THR A 426 -2.42 -8.13 -5.15
N GLN A 427 -3.64 -7.63 -5.07
CA GLN A 427 -4.79 -8.38 -4.57
C GLN A 427 -6.00 -8.14 -5.49
N ARG A 428 -6.77 -9.19 -5.76
CA ARG A 428 -8.04 -9.07 -6.48
C ARG A 428 -9.09 -8.54 -5.50
N ALA A 429 -9.68 -7.39 -5.78
CA ALA A 429 -10.75 -6.84 -4.96
C ALA A 429 -11.98 -7.77 -5.01
N PHE A 430 -12.63 -8.01 -3.87
CA PHE A 430 -13.76 -8.95 -3.76
C PHE A 430 -15.03 -8.52 -4.50
N PHE A 431 -15.08 -7.30 -5.05
CA PHE A 431 -16.29 -6.73 -5.68
C PHE A 431 -16.04 -6.02 -7.03
N THR A 432 -14.79 -5.92 -7.50
CA THR A 432 -14.45 -5.28 -8.78
C THR A 432 -13.46 -6.15 -9.56
N GLN A 433 -13.51 -6.11 -10.91
CA GLN A 433 -12.55 -6.81 -11.77
C GLN A 433 -11.15 -6.14 -11.80
N SER A 434 -10.94 -5.05 -11.06
CA SER A 434 -9.67 -4.33 -11.03
C SER A 434 -8.65 -5.02 -10.10
N ILE A 435 -7.44 -5.25 -10.61
CA ILE A 435 -6.29 -5.68 -9.83
C ILE A 435 -5.58 -4.40 -9.35
N SER A 436 -5.62 -4.11 -8.05
CA SER A 436 -4.78 -3.06 -7.46
C SER A 436 -3.43 -3.68 -7.07
N GLY A 437 -2.35 -3.09 -7.58
CA GLY A 437 -0.98 -3.49 -7.28
C GLY A 437 -0.22 -2.34 -6.65
N TYR A 438 0.46 -2.60 -5.54
CA TYR A 438 1.22 -1.59 -4.83
C TYR A 438 2.72 -1.92 -4.84
N PRO A 439 3.60 -0.92 -5.04
CA PRO A 439 5.04 -1.14 -4.99
C PRO A 439 5.48 -1.73 -3.65
N ASN A 440 6.12 -2.89 -3.69
CA ASN A 440 6.76 -3.45 -2.51
C ASN A 440 8.12 -2.76 -2.31
N VAL A 441 8.22 -2.00 -1.23
CA VAL A 441 9.42 -1.26 -0.83
C VAL A 441 9.87 -1.59 0.59
N ALA A 442 9.27 -2.60 1.22
CA ALA A 442 9.57 -2.96 2.60
C ALA A 442 10.90 -3.73 2.69
N THR A 443 11.70 -3.39 3.69
CA THR A 443 12.69 -4.29 4.27
C THR A 443 11.97 -5.18 5.27
N VAL A 444 12.17 -6.50 5.20
CA VAL A 444 11.50 -7.45 6.10
C VAL A 444 12.52 -7.96 7.12
N VAL A 445 12.19 -7.83 8.40
CA VAL A 445 12.99 -8.32 9.51
C VAL A 445 12.15 -9.30 10.33
N ILE A 446 12.72 -10.46 10.62
CA ILE A 446 12.07 -11.51 11.40
C ILE A 446 13.03 -11.95 12.48
N THR A 447 12.58 -11.97 13.73
CA THR A 447 13.37 -12.46 14.85
C THR A 447 12.73 -13.68 15.48
N GLY A 448 13.55 -14.53 16.09
CA GLY A 448 13.11 -15.46 17.13
C GLY A 448 14.14 -16.53 17.44
N ASN A 449 13.67 -17.67 17.92
CA ASN A 449 14.54 -18.75 18.37
C ASN A 449 14.84 -19.72 17.22
N LYS A 450 16.11 -20.11 17.05
CA LYS A 450 16.55 -21.04 15.98
C LYS A 450 15.79 -22.37 16.03
N GLY A 451 15.47 -22.86 17.23
CA GLY A 451 14.71 -24.10 17.41
C GLY A 451 13.24 -24.01 16.97
N ASP A 452 12.65 -22.82 17.04
CA ASP A 452 11.23 -22.60 16.72
C ASP A 452 11.05 -22.14 15.26
N ILE A 453 11.95 -21.28 14.79
CA ILE A 453 11.94 -20.73 13.44
C ILE A 453 12.82 -21.59 12.52
N THR A 454 12.20 -22.60 11.92
CA THR A 454 12.79 -23.30 10.78
C THR A 454 12.18 -22.77 9.49
N ALA A 455 13.02 -22.30 8.56
CA ALA A 455 12.59 -21.92 7.23
C ALA A 455 12.37 -23.17 6.37
N ASN A 456 11.23 -23.27 5.67
CA ASN A 456 11.01 -24.38 4.74
C ASN A 456 12.03 -24.32 3.56
N THR A 457 12.00 -25.33 2.68
CA THR A 457 12.93 -25.44 1.53
C THR A 457 12.91 -24.22 0.60
N ASP A 458 11.76 -23.54 0.49
CA ASP A 458 11.58 -22.36 -0.35
C ASP A 458 12.02 -21.08 0.36
N MET A 459 11.71 -20.95 1.65
CA MET A 459 11.94 -19.79 2.46
C MET A 459 13.41 -19.62 2.83
N LYS A 460 14.14 -20.72 3.03
CA LYS A 460 15.57 -20.64 3.31
C LYS A 460 16.34 -19.88 2.21
N ARG A 461 15.89 -19.95 0.95
CA ARG A 461 16.51 -19.24 -0.18
C ARG A 461 16.12 -17.76 -0.31
N ARG A 462 15.21 -17.28 0.52
CA ARG A 462 14.67 -15.91 0.50
C ARG A 462 14.99 -15.12 1.77
N VAL A 463 15.81 -15.69 2.64
CA VAL A 463 16.26 -15.04 3.88
C VAL A 463 17.78 -14.90 3.91
N CYS A 464 18.23 -13.83 4.55
CA CYS A 464 19.60 -13.58 4.95
C CYS A 464 19.72 -13.89 6.46
N PRO A 465 20.36 -15.02 6.84
CA PRO A 465 20.39 -15.47 8.23
C PRO A 465 21.45 -14.71 9.05
N ILE A 466 21.09 -14.34 10.27
CA ILE A 466 21.98 -13.76 11.28
C ILE A 466 21.75 -14.53 12.59
N THR A 467 22.77 -15.25 13.06
CA THR A 467 22.65 -16.07 14.28
C THR A 467 23.47 -15.48 15.42
N LEU A 468 22.84 -15.37 16.59
CA LEU A 468 23.48 -14.99 17.84
C LEU A 468 23.48 -16.17 18.82
N ASP A 469 24.60 -16.38 19.51
CA ASP A 469 24.73 -17.34 20.59
C ASP A 469 25.56 -16.78 21.74
N ALA A 470 24.91 -16.41 22.84
CA ALA A 470 25.60 -15.89 24.02
C ALA A 470 26.46 -16.94 24.75
N ARG A 471 26.34 -18.24 24.41
CA ARG A 471 27.09 -19.36 25.01
C ARG A 471 27.02 -19.42 26.55
N VAL A 472 25.93 -18.91 27.12
CA VAL A 472 25.63 -18.94 28.56
C VAL A 472 24.17 -19.36 28.78
N GLU A 473 23.90 -19.98 29.93
CA GLU A 473 22.58 -20.51 30.29
C GLU A 473 21.53 -19.40 30.46
N GLU A 474 21.93 -18.28 31.07
CA GLU A 474 21.05 -17.13 31.35
C GLU A 474 21.58 -15.84 30.69
N PRO A 475 21.40 -15.64 29.37
CA PRO A 475 21.93 -14.49 28.65
C PRO A 475 21.49 -13.13 29.18
N TRP A 476 20.31 -13.05 29.82
CA TRP A 476 19.79 -11.82 30.43
C TRP A 476 20.62 -11.35 31.64
N LEU A 477 21.42 -12.22 32.25
CA LEU A 477 22.32 -11.86 33.36
C LEU A 477 23.65 -11.25 32.89
N ARG A 478 23.91 -11.15 31.57
CA ARG A 478 25.09 -10.44 31.04
C ARG A 478 25.02 -8.91 31.24
N ALA A 479 23.94 -8.39 31.84
CA ALA A 479 23.83 -7.00 32.25
C ALA A 479 25.04 -6.60 33.11
N GLY A 480 25.75 -5.56 32.70
CA GLY A 480 26.98 -5.04 33.31
C GLY A 480 28.20 -5.09 32.39
N ASN A 481 28.22 -5.97 31.37
CA ASN A 481 29.41 -6.19 30.54
C ASN A 481 29.24 -5.76 29.07
N PHE A 482 28.06 -5.37 28.61
CA PHE A 482 27.91 -4.84 27.25
C PHE A 482 28.50 -3.42 27.15
N ARG A 483 29.09 -3.04 25.99
CA ARG A 483 29.72 -1.72 25.80
C ARG A 483 28.72 -0.58 25.93
N HIS A 484 27.59 -0.68 25.24
CA HIS A 484 26.46 0.26 25.37
C HIS A 484 25.30 -0.36 26.18
N ASP A 485 25.58 -0.57 27.47
CA ASP A 485 24.65 -1.18 28.42
C ASP A 485 23.66 -0.16 29.02
N ALA A 486 22.37 -0.47 28.90
CA ALA A 486 21.29 0.28 29.53
C ALA A 486 21.44 0.37 31.06
N ALA A 487 21.99 -0.66 31.71
CA ALA A 487 22.24 -0.66 33.16
C ALA A 487 23.31 0.37 33.58
N LYS A 488 24.17 0.81 32.65
CA LYS A 488 25.17 1.87 32.86
C LYS A 488 24.67 3.27 32.45
N GLY A 489 23.41 3.38 32.04
CA GLY A 489 22.82 4.62 31.51
C GLY A 489 23.23 4.93 30.07
N ASP A 490 23.86 3.98 29.38
CA ASP A 490 24.41 4.13 28.02
C ASP A 490 23.79 3.09 27.08
N ALA A 491 22.46 3.07 26.94
CA ALA A 491 21.76 2.09 26.12
C ALA A 491 22.10 2.27 24.63
N ILE A 492 22.48 1.18 23.94
CA ILE A 492 22.79 1.18 22.49
C ILE A 492 21.71 1.87 21.65
N ASP A 493 20.44 1.61 21.95
CA ASP A 493 19.30 2.21 21.23
C ASP A 493 19.34 3.75 21.30
N LYS A 494 19.71 4.30 22.45
CA LYS A 494 19.84 5.74 22.64
C LYS A 494 21.09 6.26 21.94
N TRP A 495 22.21 5.57 22.10
CA TRP A 495 23.48 5.95 21.47
C TRP A 495 23.34 6.03 19.94
N VAL A 496 22.69 5.04 19.31
CA VAL A 496 22.42 5.03 17.86
C VAL A 496 21.56 6.22 17.43
N LEU A 497 20.56 6.61 18.23
CA LEU A 497 19.71 7.76 17.93
C LEU A 497 20.50 9.08 18.03
N ASP A 498 21.35 9.20 19.05
CA ASP A 498 22.20 10.38 19.26
C ASP A 498 23.24 10.53 18.13
N HIS A 499 23.75 9.41 17.59
CA HIS A 499 24.74 9.37 16.50
C HIS A 499 24.14 9.06 15.12
N GLN A 500 22.81 9.09 14.97
CA GLN A 500 22.12 8.59 13.78
C GLN A 500 22.62 9.23 12.48
N THR A 501 22.87 10.54 12.48
CA THR A 501 23.38 11.26 11.30
C THR A 501 24.75 10.75 10.86
N GLU A 502 25.60 10.41 11.83
CA GLU A 502 26.96 9.91 11.57
C GLU A 502 26.90 8.49 11.01
N LEU A 503 26.05 7.64 11.57
CA LEU A 503 25.86 6.27 11.07
C LEU A 503 25.25 6.24 9.66
N ILE A 504 24.30 7.13 9.37
CA ILE A 504 23.78 7.33 8.00
C ILE A 504 24.90 7.79 7.05
N ARG A 505 25.71 8.78 7.46
CA ARG A 505 26.85 9.27 6.67
C ARG A 505 27.80 8.12 6.34
N ASP A 506 28.06 7.24 7.30
CA ASP A 506 29.04 6.18 7.15
C ASP A 506 28.57 5.12 6.15
N ILE A 507 27.32 4.66 6.25
CA ILE A 507 26.71 3.76 5.24
C ILE A 507 26.80 4.36 3.83
N LEU A 508 26.48 5.65 3.70
CA LEU A 508 26.52 6.32 2.41
C LEU A 508 27.97 6.53 1.91
N SER A 509 28.91 6.76 2.80
CA SER A 509 30.34 6.92 2.45
C SER A 509 30.90 5.63 1.86
N MET A 510 30.53 4.47 2.42
CA MET A 510 30.88 3.16 1.85
C MET A 510 30.35 2.99 0.42
N ALA A 511 29.08 3.34 0.18
CA ALA A 511 28.45 3.24 -1.14
C ALA A 511 29.08 4.22 -2.16
N SER A 512 29.32 5.48 -1.74
CA SER A 512 29.95 6.50 -2.59
C SER A 512 31.37 6.13 -2.95
N GLY A 513 32.17 5.68 -1.97
CA GLY A 513 33.56 5.28 -2.21
C GLY A 513 33.67 4.16 -3.23
N TRP A 514 32.77 3.16 -3.14
CA TRP A 514 32.68 2.10 -4.14
C TRP A 514 32.29 2.61 -5.53
N ASN A 515 31.35 3.57 -5.62
CA ASN A 515 30.99 4.22 -6.88
C ASN A 515 32.15 5.02 -7.48
N GLU A 516 32.84 5.82 -6.68
CA GLU A 516 33.96 6.67 -7.08
C GLU A 516 35.17 5.85 -7.53
N ALA A 517 35.37 4.66 -6.95
CA ALA A 517 36.36 3.68 -7.39
C ALA A 517 36.01 2.97 -8.71
N GLY A 518 34.88 3.29 -9.35
CA GLY A 518 34.44 2.69 -10.61
C GLY A 518 33.71 1.36 -10.43
N ASN A 519 33.08 1.13 -9.28
CA ASN A 519 32.31 -0.07 -8.94
C ASN A 519 33.10 -1.39 -9.12
N PRO A 520 34.28 -1.55 -8.50
CA PRO A 520 35.06 -2.78 -8.62
C PRO A 520 34.27 -4.01 -8.14
N GLU A 521 34.42 -5.13 -8.88
CA GLU A 521 33.83 -6.41 -8.53
C GLU A 521 34.66 -7.13 -7.45
N MET A 522 34.29 -6.91 -6.19
CA MET A 522 34.94 -7.46 -5.00
C MET A 522 34.22 -8.71 -4.48
N TYR A 523 32.92 -8.84 -4.75
CA TYR A 523 32.10 -9.94 -4.22
C TYR A 523 32.37 -11.26 -4.95
N ARG A 524 32.56 -12.32 -4.17
CA ARG A 524 32.78 -13.71 -4.66
C ARG A 524 31.89 -14.74 -3.94
N GLY A 525 30.94 -14.26 -3.13
CA GLY A 525 30.05 -15.13 -2.36
C GLY A 525 28.83 -15.62 -3.16
N PRO A 526 27.95 -16.38 -2.51
CA PRO A 526 26.75 -16.93 -3.13
C PRO A 526 25.72 -15.85 -3.47
N ASN A 527 25.13 -15.90 -4.66
CA ASN A 527 23.97 -15.08 -5.01
C ASN A 527 22.68 -15.73 -4.51
N LEU A 528 21.82 -14.93 -3.86
CA LEU A 528 20.47 -15.36 -3.54
C LEU A 528 19.58 -15.23 -4.77
N GLY A 529 19.01 -16.35 -5.24
CA GLY A 529 18.14 -16.34 -6.42
C GLY A 529 16.92 -15.45 -6.21
N LYS A 530 16.56 -14.63 -7.21
CA LYS A 530 15.57 -13.52 -7.15
C LYS A 530 16.03 -12.28 -6.39
N PHE A 531 17.24 -12.25 -5.85
CA PHE A 531 17.82 -11.12 -5.11
C PHE A 531 19.24 -10.81 -5.59
N GLU A 532 19.54 -11.14 -6.85
CA GLU A 532 20.89 -11.05 -7.43
C GLU A 532 21.40 -9.61 -7.42
N GLU A 533 20.55 -8.63 -7.74
CA GLU A 533 20.91 -7.20 -7.68
C GLU A 533 21.26 -6.77 -6.26
N TRP A 534 20.47 -7.19 -5.26
CA TRP A 534 20.75 -6.88 -3.85
C TRP A 534 22.07 -7.52 -3.39
N SER A 535 22.27 -8.82 -3.65
CA SER A 535 23.50 -9.54 -3.29
C SER A 535 24.73 -8.92 -3.96
N TYR A 536 24.60 -8.53 -5.23
CA TYR A 536 25.67 -7.88 -5.99
C TYR A 536 26.05 -6.54 -5.38
N VAL A 537 25.09 -5.63 -5.17
CA VAL A 537 25.40 -4.27 -4.70
C VAL A 537 25.96 -4.30 -3.28
N ILE A 538 25.25 -4.96 -2.36
CA ILE A 538 25.68 -5.03 -0.96
C ILE A 538 27.01 -5.78 -0.84
N GLY A 539 27.13 -6.93 -1.51
CA GLY A 539 28.35 -7.74 -1.45
C GLY A 539 29.58 -7.01 -1.98
N ASN A 540 29.43 -6.21 -3.05
CA ASN A 540 30.55 -5.45 -3.61
C ASN A 540 30.93 -4.25 -2.74
N ILE A 541 29.96 -3.54 -2.15
CA ILE A 541 30.27 -2.44 -1.22
C ILE A 541 30.98 -2.98 0.03
N LEU A 542 30.48 -4.07 0.62
CA LEU A 542 31.12 -4.73 1.76
C LEU A 542 32.54 -5.21 1.39
N GLY A 543 32.69 -5.91 0.27
CA GLY A 543 34.00 -6.39 -0.19
C GLY A 543 34.99 -5.26 -0.49
N PHE A 544 34.51 -4.12 -1.01
CA PHE A 544 35.33 -2.94 -1.29
C PHE A 544 35.97 -2.35 -0.03
N VAL A 545 35.24 -2.31 1.08
CA VAL A 545 35.77 -1.84 2.38
C VAL A 545 36.44 -2.94 3.21
N GLY A 546 36.75 -4.08 2.59
CA GLY A 546 37.47 -5.18 3.23
C GLY A 546 36.61 -6.14 4.07
N ILE A 547 35.29 -5.99 4.08
CA ILE A 547 34.37 -6.92 4.76
C ILE A 547 34.23 -8.20 3.94
N LYS A 548 34.61 -9.32 4.54
CA LYS A 548 34.63 -10.64 3.89
C LYS A 548 33.45 -11.50 4.38
N ASN A 549 33.31 -12.67 3.76
CA ASN A 549 32.40 -13.73 4.19
C ASN A 549 30.89 -13.36 4.23
N PHE A 550 30.47 -12.28 3.57
CA PHE A 550 29.06 -11.96 3.36
C PHE A 550 28.30 -13.14 2.72
N LEU A 551 27.19 -13.55 3.35
CA LEU A 551 26.41 -14.76 3.01
C LEU A 551 27.17 -16.10 3.11
N GLY A 552 28.34 -16.13 3.73
CA GLY A 552 29.14 -17.35 3.91
C GLY A 552 28.46 -18.43 4.76
N ASN A 553 27.51 -18.05 5.61
CA ASN A 553 26.72 -18.94 6.47
C ASN A 553 25.51 -19.59 5.76
N LEU A 554 25.22 -19.26 4.49
CA LEU A 554 24.05 -19.79 3.79
C LEU A 554 24.07 -21.31 3.65
N SER A 555 25.23 -21.91 3.34
CA SER A 555 25.33 -23.37 3.17
C SER A 555 24.96 -24.09 4.47
N ALA A 556 25.58 -23.70 5.58
CA ALA A 556 25.27 -24.26 6.90
C ALA A 556 23.80 -24.02 7.28
N PHE A 557 23.28 -22.82 7.03
CA PHE A 557 21.87 -22.51 7.27
C PHE A 557 20.92 -23.38 6.44
N TYR A 558 21.24 -23.69 5.18
CA TYR A 558 20.41 -24.53 4.33
C TYR A 558 20.42 -26.00 4.74
N GLN A 559 21.53 -26.46 5.30
CA GLN A 559 21.69 -27.80 5.86
C GLN A 559 20.89 -27.93 7.16
N ASP A 560 21.01 -26.96 8.07
CA ASP A 560 20.25 -26.92 9.32
C ASP A 560 18.73 -26.86 9.10
N ALA A 561 18.28 -26.12 8.08
CA ALA A 561 16.87 -25.96 7.74
C ALA A 561 16.25 -27.22 7.10
N ASP A 562 17.06 -28.12 6.54
CA ASP A 562 16.61 -29.34 5.86
C ASP A 562 17.55 -30.51 6.17
N PRO A 563 17.50 -31.04 7.41
CA PRO A 563 18.42 -32.09 7.87
C PRO A 563 18.33 -33.36 7.01
N ASP A 564 17.15 -33.69 6.50
CA ASP A 564 16.96 -34.84 5.61
C ASP A 564 17.70 -34.66 4.27
N ARG A 565 17.71 -33.44 3.71
CA ARG A 565 18.47 -33.14 2.48
C ARG A 565 19.97 -33.12 2.70
N TYR A 566 20.42 -32.63 3.86
CA TYR A 566 21.83 -32.71 4.26
C TYR A 566 22.25 -34.17 4.41
N ALA A 567 21.48 -34.95 5.15
CA ALA A 567 21.74 -36.37 5.33
C ALA A 567 21.72 -37.14 4.00
N LEU A 568 20.84 -36.75 3.06
CA LEU A 568 20.85 -37.33 1.71
C LEU A 568 22.15 -36.99 0.95
N THR A 569 22.68 -35.78 1.15
CA THR A 569 23.95 -35.35 0.57
C THR A 569 25.12 -36.15 1.12
N GLU A 570 25.26 -36.24 2.45
CA GLU A 570 26.29 -37.02 3.13
C GLU A 570 26.23 -38.50 2.71
N MET A 571 25.03 -39.07 2.66
CA MET A 571 24.83 -40.43 2.16
C MET A 571 25.28 -40.57 0.69
N PHE A 572 25.00 -39.60 -0.18
CA PHE A 572 25.42 -39.65 -1.58
C PHE A 572 26.93 -39.50 -1.75
N ILE A 573 27.59 -38.67 -0.92
CA ILE A 573 29.06 -38.55 -0.89
C ILE A 573 29.67 -39.89 -0.47
N LEU A 574 29.22 -40.48 0.64
CA LEU A 574 29.68 -41.79 1.10
C LEU A 574 29.48 -42.87 0.04
N LEU A 575 28.31 -42.90 -0.62
CA LEU A 575 28.05 -43.83 -1.70
C LEU A 575 28.95 -43.57 -2.91
N ALA A 576 29.29 -42.32 -3.22
CA ALA A 576 30.20 -41.98 -4.32
C ALA A 576 31.64 -42.40 -4.02
N GLU A 577 32.11 -42.23 -2.78
CA GLU A 577 33.43 -42.68 -2.33
C GLU A 577 33.57 -44.21 -2.44
N GLU A 578 32.56 -44.96 -2.00
CA GLU A 578 32.61 -46.42 -2.00
C GLU A 578 32.29 -47.06 -3.36
N ILE A 579 31.34 -46.50 -4.12
CA ILE A 579 30.98 -46.97 -5.46
C ILE A 579 32.00 -46.47 -6.52
N GLY A 580 32.68 -45.35 -6.27
CA GLY A 580 33.66 -44.75 -7.18
C GLY A 580 33.04 -43.96 -8.35
N GLU A 581 33.72 -42.90 -8.79
CA GLU A 581 33.33 -42.11 -9.97
C GLU A 581 33.65 -42.86 -11.28
N GLY A 582 32.79 -43.82 -11.67
CA GLY A 582 32.95 -44.53 -12.93
C GLY A 582 31.80 -45.47 -13.28
N LYS A 583 31.52 -45.64 -14.58
CA LYS A 583 30.38 -46.42 -15.13
C LYS A 583 30.37 -47.93 -14.77
N SER A 584 31.31 -48.43 -13.97
CA SER A 584 31.60 -49.88 -13.90
C SER A 584 31.40 -50.55 -12.53
N LYS A 585 31.07 -49.81 -11.46
CA LYS A 585 30.83 -50.40 -10.13
C LYS A 585 29.41 -50.06 -9.67
N THR A 586 28.67 -51.09 -9.25
CA THR A 586 27.28 -51.02 -8.80
C THR A 586 27.14 -51.81 -7.50
N MET A 587 26.22 -51.39 -6.64
CA MET A 587 25.92 -52.07 -5.38
C MET A 587 24.44 -52.47 -5.30
N VAL A 588 24.15 -53.69 -4.87
CA VAL A 588 22.78 -54.12 -4.58
C VAL A 588 22.32 -53.54 -3.24
N ALA A 589 21.00 -53.52 -3.01
CA ALA A 589 20.43 -52.95 -1.78
C ALA A 589 21.03 -53.53 -0.49
N ARG A 590 21.45 -54.80 -0.49
CA ARG A 590 22.09 -55.43 0.67
C ARG A 590 23.51 -54.91 0.93
N GLU A 591 24.30 -54.71 -0.12
CA GLU A 591 25.66 -54.15 0.01
C GLU A 591 25.59 -52.70 0.52
N ILE A 592 24.62 -51.91 0.02
CA ILE A 592 24.37 -50.56 0.52
C ILE A 592 23.87 -50.57 1.96
N TYR A 593 23.00 -51.53 2.32
CA TYR A 593 22.54 -51.70 3.69
C TYR A 593 23.70 -51.92 4.67
N ASP A 594 24.60 -52.85 4.35
CA ASP A 594 25.73 -53.18 5.22
C ASP A 594 26.71 -51.99 5.33
N LEU A 595 26.96 -51.26 4.23
CA LEU A 595 27.75 -50.03 4.24
C LEU A 595 27.14 -48.94 5.14
N LEU A 596 25.87 -48.59 4.92
CA LEU A 596 25.20 -47.53 5.68
C LEU A 596 25.01 -47.90 7.15
N LYS A 597 24.83 -49.19 7.46
CA LYS A 597 24.79 -49.69 8.84
C LYS A 597 26.15 -49.50 9.54
N GLY A 598 27.26 -49.75 8.83
CA GLY A 598 28.61 -49.54 9.37
C GLY A 598 29.01 -48.06 9.51
N ALA A 599 28.48 -47.18 8.66
CA ALA A 599 28.75 -45.75 8.69
C ALA A 599 27.78 -44.94 9.57
N ARG A 600 26.75 -45.59 10.14
CA ARG A 600 25.62 -44.93 10.83
C ARG A 600 26.03 -43.94 11.91
N ASP A 601 27.09 -44.24 12.65
CA ASP A 601 27.55 -43.40 13.77
C ASP A 601 28.39 -42.20 13.32
N ASN A 602 28.89 -42.21 12.08
CA ASN A 602 29.83 -41.21 11.55
C ASN A 602 29.28 -40.45 10.32
N THR A 603 28.09 -40.79 9.83
CA THR A 603 27.48 -40.18 8.64
C THR A 603 26.02 -39.87 8.91
N ALA A 604 25.58 -38.65 8.59
CA ALA A 604 24.17 -38.29 8.66
C ALA A 604 23.38 -39.06 7.60
N LEU A 605 22.30 -39.75 8.00
CA LEU A 605 21.45 -40.54 7.10
C LEU A 605 20.00 -40.04 7.13
N PRO A 606 19.30 -39.98 5.98
CA PRO A 606 17.91 -39.53 5.93
C PRO A 606 17.00 -40.33 6.85
N ILE A 607 15.94 -39.71 7.41
CA ILE A 607 15.06 -40.37 8.38
C ILE A 607 14.43 -41.65 7.81
N ASN A 608 14.05 -41.67 6.54
CA ASN A 608 13.50 -42.85 5.88
C ASN A 608 14.53 -43.98 5.72
N VAL A 609 15.81 -43.64 5.55
CA VAL A 609 16.94 -44.59 5.51
C VAL A 609 17.19 -45.13 6.92
N LEU A 610 17.25 -44.28 7.94
CA LEU A 610 17.39 -44.70 9.34
C LEU A 610 16.29 -45.68 9.75
N LYS A 611 15.02 -45.35 9.45
CA LYS A 611 13.87 -46.25 9.68
C LYS A 611 14.02 -47.60 8.97
N ALA A 612 14.59 -47.60 7.76
CA ALA A 612 14.85 -48.84 7.03
C ALA A 612 15.99 -49.66 7.65
N LEU A 613 17.05 -49.01 8.16
CA LEU A 613 18.13 -49.66 8.89
C LEU A 613 17.65 -50.27 10.22
N ASP A 614 16.78 -49.57 10.95
CA ASP A 614 16.21 -50.05 12.22
C ASP A 614 15.28 -51.25 12.04
N SER A 615 14.69 -51.42 10.85
CA SER A 615 13.83 -52.57 10.54
C SER A 615 14.59 -53.89 10.34
N ASP A 616 15.93 -53.85 10.39
CA ASP A 616 16.87 -54.94 10.12
C ASP A 616 16.60 -55.73 8.82
N ASN A 617 15.97 -55.08 7.85
CA ASN A 617 15.48 -55.69 6.62
C ASN A 617 15.99 -54.92 5.38
N ALA A 618 16.93 -55.51 4.65
CA ALA A 618 17.49 -54.92 3.43
C ALA A 618 16.45 -54.63 2.33
N ASN A 619 15.30 -55.32 2.34
CA ASN A 619 14.21 -55.03 1.41
C ASN A 619 13.49 -53.72 1.73
N ALA A 620 13.45 -53.30 3.01
CA ALA A 620 12.93 -52.00 3.40
C ALA A 620 13.81 -50.88 2.82
N LEU A 621 15.13 -51.03 2.93
CA LEU A 621 16.07 -50.09 2.32
C LEU A 621 15.96 -50.09 0.79
N GLY A 622 15.77 -51.26 0.17
CA GLY A 622 15.55 -51.37 -1.28
C GLY A 622 14.38 -50.54 -1.79
N LYS A 623 13.27 -50.44 -1.03
CA LYS A 623 12.13 -49.57 -1.38
C LYS A 623 12.48 -48.08 -1.28
N VAL A 624 13.25 -47.69 -0.26
CA VAL A 624 13.72 -46.31 -0.09
C VAL A 624 14.65 -45.92 -1.24
N LEU A 625 15.65 -46.75 -1.53
CA LEU A 625 16.60 -46.53 -2.64
C LEU A 625 15.89 -46.46 -3.99
N GLN A 626 14.84 -47.27 -4.21
CA GLN A 626 14.02 -47.17 -5.41
C GLN A 626 13.34 -45.80 -5.54
N GLY A 627 12.81 -45.26 -4.44
CA GLY A 627 12.21 -43.92 -4.43
C GLY A 627 13.24 -42.83 -4.74
N LEU A 628 14.41 -42.89 -4.09
CA LEU A 628 15.50 -41.93 -4.32
C LEU A 628 16.00 -41.98 -5.77
N ALA A 629 16.13 -43.17 -6.35
CA ALA A 629 16.57 -43.35 -7.73
C ALA A 629 15.57 -42.80 -8.78
N TYR A 630 14.35 -42.44 -8.37
CA TYR A 630 13.31 -41.92 -9.25
C TYR A 630 13.43 -40.42 -9.54
N GLY A 631 14.48 -39.74 -9.07
CA GLY A 631 14.73 -38.35 -9.44
C GLY A 631 15.46 -37.49 -8.42
N GLU A 632 15.78 -38.01 -7.23
CA GLU A 632 16.47 -37.21 -6.23
C GLU A 632 17.92 -36.92 -6.65
N ILE A 633 18.29 -35.64 -6.54
CA ILE A 633 19.64 -35.14 -6.82
C ILE A 633 20.16 -34.46 -5.57
N ALA A 634 21.32 -34.83 -5.05
CA ALA A 634 21.94 -34.15 -3.91
C ALA A 634 23.42 -33.88 -4.24
N ASN A 635 23.89 -32.65 -3.99
CA ASN A 635 25.25 -32.21 -4.34
C ASN A 635 25.67 -32.51 -5.80
N GLY A 636 24.76 -32.30 -6.75
CA GLY A 636 25.01 -32.59 -8.17
C GLY A 636 25.15 -34.09 -8.48
N MET A 637 24.81 -34.98 -7.55
CA MET A 637 24.83 -36.42 -7.71
C MET A 637 23.42 -36.99 -7.73
N LYS A 638 23.22 -38.07 -8.48
CA LYS A 638 21.96 -38.80 -8.58
C LYS A 638 22.20 -40.29 -8.38
N LEU A 639 21.30 -40.95 -7.65
CA LEU A 639 21.25 -42.41 -7.58
C LEU A 639 20.53 -42.95 -8.82
N ILE A 640 21.15 -43.89 -9.53
CA ILE A 640 20.52 -44.62 -10.63
C ILE A 640 20.29 -46.06 -10.18
N ARG A 641 19.11 -46.59 -10.49
CA ARG A 641 18.77 -48.00 -10.34
C ARG A 641 18.81 -48.68 -11.70
N GLU A 642 19.54 -49.78 -11.80
CA GLU A 642 19.64 -50.59 -13.02
C GLU A 642 19.50 -52.09 -12.71
N LYS A 643 19.17 -52.87 -13.72
CA LYS A 643 19.04 -54.33 -13.58
C LYS A 643 20.41 -54.96 -13.81
N ASP A 644 20.98 -55.56 -12.78
CA ASP A 644 22.25 -56.26 -12.87
C ASP A 644 21.98 -57.71 -13.27
N GLN A 645 22.36 -58.06 -14.50
CA GLN A 645 22.15 -59.41 -15.06
C GLN A 645 23.04 -60.46 -14.38
N SER A 646 24.18 -60.06 -13.80
CA SER A 646 25.11 -60.98 -13.13
C SER A 646 24.66 -61.35 -11.72
N LYS A 647 24.01 -60.40 -11.01
CA LYS A 647 23.54 -60.58 -9.63
C LYS A 647 22.05 -60.98 -9.51
N ASN A 648 21.33 -61.10 -10.63
CA ASN A 648 19.87 -61.34 -10.69
C ASN A 648 19.06 -60.43 -9.76
N ALA A 649 19.50 -59.17 -9.60
CA ALA A 649 18.94 -58.20 -8.67
C ALA A 649 19.01 -56.79 -9.26
N PHE A 650 18.30 -55.85 -8.62
CA PHE A 650 18.49 -54.44 -8.93
C PHE A 650 19.74 -53.93 -8.20
N ALA A 651 20.61 -53.26 -8.94
CA ALA A 651 21.79 -52.61 -8.42
C ALA A 651 21.67 -51.09 -8.58
N TYR A 652 22.45 -50.38 -7.79
CA TYR A 652 22.44 -48.93 -7.70
C TYR A 652 23.85 -48.39 -7.91
N ARG A 653 23.94 -47.20 -8.51
CA ARG A 653 25.19 -46.45 -8.66
C ARG A 653 24.93 -44.95 -8.58
N ILE A 654 25.93 -44.21 -8.11
CA ILE A 654 25.91 -42.75 -8.11
C ILE A 654 26.43 -42.23 -9.45
N VAL A 655 25.79 -41.20 -9.99
CA VAL A 655 26.26 -40.44 -11.16
C VAL A 655 26.23 -38.96 -10.89
N LYS A 656 27.01 -38.18 -11.65
CA LYS A 656 26.80 -36.75 -11.76
C LYS A 656 25.49 -36.47 -12.52
N ALA A 657 24.64 -35.61 -11.96
CA ALA A 657 23.30 -35.30 -12.44
C ALA A 657 23.29 -34.42 -13.69
#